data_AF-A0A2E3GA87-F1
#
_entry.id   AF-A0A2E3GA87-F1
#
_cell.length_a   1.000
_cell.length_b   1.000
_cell.length_c   1.000
_cell.angle_alpha   90.00
_cell.angle_beta   90.00
_cell.angle_gamma   90.00
#
_symmetry.space_group_name_H-M   'P 1'
#
loop_
_entity.id
_entity.type
_entity.pdbx_description
1 polymer ?
#
loop_
_entity_poly.entity_id
_entity_poly.type
_entity_poly.pdbx_seq_one_letter_code
_entity_poly.pdbx_strand_id
1 'polypeptide(L)'
;VNNPSSGSVSISGSTATYTPNHNYNGTDSFTYRANDGSLNSGSATVTMTVNSVNDAPTDIFLNGTSVDENKDVNTVVGTLSGSDPEENISSYEIVGGDTTKFNISGTNLRTSARFNYETTSSYAVTIRAKDTGNLTHDKEFTINVGNLVNETPTITSSGTPENVTQFQMLSNYYTVSVDNPYPYDNTLVFSLTSSPSGMSINSSSGVISWNVGNASTGTVSFTVKVLADLDYDTKTYTGINVAAGTFTPSSISELQTAINNMGGSCETATYGNVNDWDVTAITNMYQLFKDSTFNCNIGNWDVSNVVNMEDMFSSAEDFNQNIGSWDVSNVENMEDMFSRAKDFNQNIGSWDVSSVTNMKNMFSRAGDFNQNIGSWDVSSVTNMQAMFYKAYDFNNGGNASIINWDVSNVENFSAMFENAETFNQDLSDWELCDAETIEDMFSEAFSLDQPFVGWAQGNCALPNLDNMDNAFNYTNISKSRRNAMYDGGDGWRNLGDIKNIWPSEYEDNVFCWPWDECNEYDPPVIADGTPSNVQQYQTLSSYYQVVVDTTNSYPGISLVFSLDDQPAGMSINSSSGMISWNVGNASTGTVSFTVEVDYDSETITKTYTVNVAEGTFTFPNRTQLLNAIASLGGGCSHSTYGNINDWDVTAITDMNGLFANTSFNCNISSWDVSNVTNMAFMFSYNSSFNQPLNSWDVGNVTNMNWMFGYNSAFNQALNNWDVRNVVTFHAMFYEATSFNQPLNQWNLQGGVFDGSWGHRIDMESMFKYATSFNQNLSAWDVRSVKSMDSMFESATSFNNGGHDIRNWRPSGCQTMMEMFKNAHSFNQSVDEWAPYLDNVETAQDAFHYTNLIKERRDDILNAWLEDPDNFKIKNNWNSSYKENKNCWPWNECESFKLSNYGL
;
A
#
# COMPACT_ATOMS: atom_id res chain seq x y z
N VAL A 1 -65.90 95.30 5.11
CA VAL A 1 -66.19 94.09 4.29
C VAL A 1 -65.46 92.95 4.97
N ASN A 2 -66.14 91.82 5.18
CA ASN A 2 -65.61 90.67 5.92
C ASN A 2 -65.13 89.62 4.92
N ASN A 3 -63.99 88.99 5.23
CA ASN A 3 -63.44 87.89 4.44
C ASN A 3 -64.20 86.58 4.72
N PRO A 4 -64.13 85.61 3.79
CA PRO A 4 -64.59 84.25 4.04
C PRO A 4 -63.83 83.61 5.21
N SER A 5 -64.46 82.63 5.85
CA SER A 5 -63.91 81.88 6.98
C SER A 5 -63.03 80.71 6.55
N SER A 6 -63.29 80.15 5.37
CA SER A 6 -62.73 78.89 4.88
C SER A 6 -62.15 79.02 3.48
N GLY A 7 -61.73 80.24 3.13
CA GLY A 7 -61.09 80.58 1.88
C GLY A 7 -60.69 82.05 1.83
N SER A 8 -60.30 82.51 0.65
CA SER A 8 -59.95 83.91 0.38
C SER A 8 -60.78 84.45 -0.77
N VAL A 9 -61.03 85.76 -0.77
CA VAL A 9 -61.76 86.44 -1.85
C VAL A 9 -60.96 87.62 -2.36
N SER A 10 -60.93 87.80 -3.68
CA SER A 10 -60.42 88.99 -4.35
C SER A 10 -61.51 89.60 -5.22
N ILE A 11 -61.67 90.93 -5.18
CA ILE A 11 -62.69 91.64 -5.95
C ILE A 11 -62.01 92.62 -6.90
N SER A 12 -62.31 92.53 -8.19
CA SER A 12 -61.80 93.41 -9.24
C SER A 12 -62.96 93.88 -10.12
N GLY A 13 -63.25 95.19 -10.07
CA GLY A 13 -64.41 95.77 -10.75
C GLY A 13 -65.72 95.11 -10.30
N SER A 14 -66.44 94.50 -11.23
CA SER A 14 -67.71 93.79 -10.99
C SER A 14 -67.54 92.29 -10.70
N THR A 15 -66.31 91.77 -10.62
CA THR A 15 -66.04 90.32 -10.48
C THR A 15 -65.41 90.02 -9.13
N ALA A 16 -65.93 89.00 -8.43
CA ALA A 16 -65.33 88.43 -7.23
C ALA A 16 -64.83 87.00 -7.50
N THR A 17 -63.57 86.73 -7.18
CA THR A 17 -62.95 85.39 -7.27
C THR A 17 -62.75 84.86 -5.87
N TYR A 18 -63.39 83.73 -5.55
CA TYR A 18 -63.24 83.01 -4.28
C TYR A 18 -62.35 81.78 -4.48
N THR A 19 -61.35 81.61 -3.60
CA THR A 19 -60.45 80.45 -3.57
C THR A 19 -60.63 79.76 -2.21
N PRO A 20 -61.24 78.56 -2.14
CA PRO A 20 -61.40 77.83 -0.88
C PRO A 20 -60.06 77.33 -0.33
N ASN A 21 -60.00 77.09 0.97
CA ASN A 21 -58.89 76.36 1.58
C ASN A 21 -58.83 74.93 1.01
N HIS A 22 -57.63 74.33 0.98
CA HIS A 22 -57.44 72.97 0.50
C HIS A 22 -58.37 71.99 1.25
N ASN A 23 -59.07 71.11 0.51
CA ASN A 23 -60.06 70.14 0.99
C ASN A 23 -61.24 70.72 1.78
N TYR A 24 -61.51 72.02 1.67
CA TYR A 24 -62.71 72.58 2.26
C TYR A 24 -63.93 72.33 1.37
N ASN A 25 -64.93 71.65 1.92
CA ASN A 25 -66.28 71.61 1.40
C ASN A 25 -67.25 72.17 2.44
N GLY A 26 -68.32 72.81 1.98
CA GLY A 26 -69.29 73.46 2.87
C GLY A 26 -69.67 74.87 2.42
N THR A 27 -70.42 75.56 3.28
CA THR A 27 -70.91 76.91 2.99
C THR A 27 -70.00 77.95 3.62
N ASP A 28 -69.55 78.91 2.81
CA ASP A 28 -68.77 80.07 3.27
C ASP A 28 -69.51 81.36 2.89
N SER A 29 -69.08 82.49 3.44
CA SER A 29 -69.66 83.78 3.11
C SER A 29 -68.68 84.93 3.28
N PHE A 30 -68.79 85.94 2.41
CA PHE A 30 -68.06 87.20 2.56
C PHE A 30 -69.01 88.36 2.30
N THR A 31 -68.66 89.54 2.81
CA THR A 31 -69.47 90.76 2.57
C THR A 31 -68.71 91.75 1.73
N TYR A 32 -69.40 92.44 0.81
CA TYR A 32 -68.82 93.50 -0.03
C TYR A 32 -69.66 94.79 0.06
N ARG A 33 -69.08 95.91 -0.37
CA ARG A 33 -69.77 97.22 -0.51
C ARG A 33 -69.40 97.81 -1.87
N ALA A 34 -70.33 98.47 -2.53
CA ALA A 34 -70.06 99.25 -3.73
C ALA A 34 -69.66 100.68 -3.35
N ASN A 35 -68.80 101.32 -4.13
CA ASN A 35 -68.39 102.72 -3.96
C ASN A 35 -68.45 103.41 -5.32
N ASP A 36 -69.06 104.59 -5.38
CA ASP A 36 -69.24 105.38 -6.62
C ASP A 36 -68.13 106.43 -6.85
N GLY A 37 -67.07 106.39 -6.05
CA GLY A 37 -66.00 107.38 -6.00
C GLY A 37 -66.15 108.40 -4.88
N SER A 38 -67.29 108.43 -4.17
CA SER A 38 -67.54 109.36 -3.06
C SER A 38 -68.09 108.67 -1.80
N LEU A 39 -69.04 107.74 -1.93
CA LEU A 39 -69.70 107.10 -0.79
C LEU A 39 -69.76 105.58 -0.92
N ASN A 40 -69.61 104.88 0.21
CA ASN A 40 -69.83 103.44 0.29
C ASN A 40 -71.31 103.11 0.48
N SER A 41 -71.78 102.07 -0.21
CA SER A 41 -73.10 101.48 0.01
C SER A 41 -73.19 100.79 1.39
N GLY A 42 -74.41 100.35 1.73
CA GLY A 42 -74.61 99.30 2.73
C GLY A 42 -73.86 98.01 2.36
N SER A 43 -73.60 97.15 3.34
CA SER A 43 -72.92 95.87 3.10
C SER A 43 -73.89 94.87 2.47
N ALA A 44 -73.48 94.23 1.38
CA ALA A 44 -74.14 93.05 0.82
C ALA A 44 -73.35 91.79 1.19
N THR A 45 -74.04 90.66 1.32
CA THR A 45 -73.44 89.36 1.64
C THR A 45 -73.53 88.45 0.43
N VAL A 46 -72.42 87.80 0.09
CA VAL A 46 -72.40 86.67 -0.83
C VAL A 46 -72.27 85.41 0.02
N THR A 47 -73.11 84.43 -0.27
CA THR A 47 -73.05 83.07 0.29
C THR A 47 -72.75 82.11 -0.84
N MET A 48 -71.80 81.19 -0.63
CA MET A 48 -71.31 80.23 -1.60
C MET A 48 -71.23 78.87 -0.94
N THR A 49 -71.39 77.82 -1.73
CA THR A 49 -71.19 76.46 -1.28
C THR A 49 -70.10 75.83 -2.13
N VAL A 50 -69.06 75.34 -1.49
CA VAL A 50 -68.05 74.49 -2.11
C VAL A 50 -68.56 73.06 -2.02
N ASN A 51 -68.88 72.47 -3.18
CA ASN A 51 -69.33 71.09 -3.25
C ASN A 51 -68.15 70.17 -2.91
N SER A 52 -68.40 69.09 -2.18
CA SER A 52 -67.39 68.05 -2.00
C SER A 52 -67.07 67.38 -3.32
N VAL A 53 -65.79 67.06 -3.51
CA VAL A 53 -65.29 66.15 -4.54
C VAL A 53 -64.72 64.98 -3.77
N ASN A 54 -65.04 63.75 -4.20
CA ASN A 54 -64.53 62.55 -3.53
C ASN A 54 -63.01 62.47 -3.73
N ASP A 55 -62.26 62.47 -2.63
CA ASP A 55 -60.81 62.33 -2.59
C ASP A 55 -60.41 60.87 -2.38
N ALA A 56 -59.15 60.52 -2.69
CA ALA A 56 -58.65 59.17 -2.49
C ALA A 56 -58.29 58.92 -1.01
N PRO A 57 -58.27 57.64 -0.57
CA PRO A 57 -57.75 57.29 0.74
C PRO A 57 -56.31 57.80 0.93
N THR A 58 -55.98 58.18 2.16
CA THR A 58 -54.70 58.82 2.50
C THR A 58 -53.74 57.90 3.26
N ASP A 59 -54.26 56.91 3.99
CA ASP A 59 -53.44 55.94 4.72
C ASP A 59 -54.21 54.65 5.04
N ILE A 60 -53.47 53.59 5.39
CA ILE A 60 -53.97 52.29 5.85
C ILE A 60 -53.25 51.93 7.15
N PHE A 61 -53.98 51.37 8.12
CA PHE A 61 -53.44 50.87 9.38
C PHE A 61 -53.76 49.39 9.56
N LEU A 62 -52.86 48.66 10.19
CA LEU A 62 -53.02 47.28 10.59
C LEU A 62 -52.60 47.16 12.06
N ASN A 63 -53.51 46.71 12.92
CA ASN A 63 -53.27 46.68 14.37
C ASN A 63 -52.44 45.49 14.87
N GLY A 64 -52.20 44.49 14.02
CA GLY A 64 -51.42 43.29 14.34
C GLY A 64 -50.50 42.94 13.17
N THR A 65 -49.20 42.83 13.45
CA THR A 65 -48.14 42.59 12.47
C THR A 65 -47.33 41.34 12.80
N SER A 66 -47.92 40.41 13.54
CA SER A 66 -47.28 39.13 13.88
C SER A 66 -48.28 38.00 13.98
N VAL A 67 -47.83 36.79 13.68
CA VAL A 67 -48.57 35.54 13.88
C VAL A 67 -47.58 34.47 14.33
N ASP A 68 -47.97 33.65 15.29
CA ASP A 68 -47.10 32.53 15.69
C ASP A 68 -47.07 31.45 14.61
N GLU A 69 -45.97 30.72 14.50
CA GLU A 69 -45.89 29.55 13.64
C GLU A 69 -46.89 28.45 14.05
N ASN A 70 -47.12 27.50 13.13
CA ASN A 70 -47.97 26.33 13.33
C ASN A 70 -49.45 26.61 13.66
N LYS A 71 -49.89 27.86 13.69
CA LYS A 71 -51.31 28.22 13.79
C LYS A 71 -52.07 27.79 12.53
N ASP A 72 -53.33 27.43 12.72
CA ASP A 72 -54.20 26.99 11.63
C ASP A 72 -54.39 28.06 10.54
N VAL A 73 -54.74 27.61 9.34
CA VAL A 73 -55.19 28.52 8.28
C VAL A 73 -56.41 29.31 8.74
N ASN A 74 -56.52 30.57 8.30
CA ASN A 74 -57.52 31.56 8.70
C ASN A 74 -57.31 32.19 10.09
N THR A 75 -56.15 32.00 10.73
CA THR A 75 -55.78 32.78 11.92
C THR A 75 -55.72 34.27 11.57
N VAL A 76 -56.31 35.11 12.41
CA VAL A 76 -56.29 36.57 12.22
C VAL A 76 -54.92 37.11 12.60
N VAL A 77 -54.29 37.83 11.68
CA VAL A 77 -53.03 38.54 11.88
C VAL A 77 -53.30 39.91 12.51
N GLY A 78 -54.30 40.61 11.98
CA GLY A 78 -54.74 41.91 12.47
C GLY A 78 -55.96 42.43 11.71
N THR A 79 -56.50 43.55 12.18
CA THR A 79 -57.63 44.25 11.58
C THR A 79 -57.15 45.53 10.89
N LEU A 80 -57.66 45.74 9.68
CA LEU A 80 -57.40 46.86 8.80
C LEU A 80 -58.35 48.02 9.10
N SER A 81 -57.80 49.23 9.05
CA SER A 81 -58.53 50.50 8.97
C SER A 81 -57.82 51.45 8.01
N GLY A 82 -58.48 52.54 7.60
CA GLY A 82 -57.90 53.51 6.67
C GLY A 82 -58.46 54.91 6.92
N SER A 83 -57.71 55.91 6.47
CA SER A 83 -58.08 57.33 6.59
C SER A 83 -58.48 57.88 5.23
N ASP A 84 -59.61 58.56 5.18
CA ASP A 84 -60.14 59.22 3.99
C ASP A 84 -60.75 60.58 4.39
N PRO A 85 -60.57 61.67 3.61
CA PRO A 85 -61.15 62.97 3.93
C PRO A 85 -62.68 62.96 4.12
N GLU A 86 -63.39 62.04 3.46
CA GLU A 86 -64.83 61.83 3.60
C GLU A 86 -65.20 60.63 4.49
N GLU A 87 -64.22 60.00 5.14
CA GLU A 87 -64.36 58.80 5.98
C GLU A 87 -65.11 57.63 5.31
N ASN A 88 -64.93 57.44 4.00
CA ASN A 88 -65.78 56.57 3.17
C ASN A 88 -65.05 55.34 2.57
N ILE A 89 -64.11 54.72 3.30
CA ILE A 89 -63.46 53.47 2.83
C ILE A 89 -64.50 52.36 2.60
N SER A 90 -64.51 51.79 1.40
CA SER A 90 -65.48 50.78 0.97
C SER A 90 -64.94 49.34 1.05
N SER A 91 -63.64 49.13 0.80
CA SER A 91 -63.04 47.78 0.77
C SER A 91 -61.51 47.78 0.90
N TYR A 92 -60.98 46.61 1.24
CA TYR A 92 -59.54 46.30 1.23
C TYR A 92 -59.26 45.07 0.37
N GLU A 93 -58.15 45.09 -0.38
CA GLU A 93 -57.68 43.95 -1.15
C GLU A 93 -56.15 43.82 -1.07
N ILE A 94 -55.63 42.60 -1.26
CA ILE A 94 -54.18 42.36 -1.34
C ILE A 94 -53.75 42.53 -2.78
N VAL A 95 -52.74 43.37 -3.03
CA VAL A 95 -52.29 43.75 -4.38
C VAL A 95 -50.83 43.43 -4.65
N GLY A 96 -50.08 42.98 -3.64
CA GLY A 96 -48.65 42.69 -3.76
C GLY A 96 -48.09 41.93 -2.55
N GLY A 97 -46.84 41.49 -2.68
CA GLY A 97 -46.16 40.63 -1.70
C GLY A 97 -46.61 39.17 -1.79
N ASP A 98 -46.67 38.50 -0.64
CA ASP A 98 -46.95 37.06 -0.54
C ASP A 98 -48.46 36.73 -0.60
N THR A 99 -49.05 37.01 -1.76
CA THR A 99 -50.51 36.90 -2.01
C THR A 99 -51.12 35.50 -1.84
N THR A 100 -50.29 34.45 -1.76
CA THR A 100 -50.75 33.07 -1.50
C THR A 100 -50.79 32.73 -0.01
N LYS A 101 -50.13 33.53 0.83
CA LYS A 101 -49.95 33.28 2.26
C LYS A 101 -50.96 34.00 3.13
N PHE A 102 -51.62 35.02 2.58
CA PHE A 102 -52.61 35.82 3.31
C PHE A 102 -53.88 36.06 2.48
N ASN A 103 -54.99 36.27 3.18
CA ASN A 103 -56.24 36.69 2.60
C ASN A 103 -56.93 37.76 3.46
N ILE A 104 -57.85 38.51 2.86
CA ILE A 104 -58.67 39.50 3.58
C ILE A 104 -60.11 38.98 3.67
N SER A 105 -60.69 39.04 4.86
CA SER A 105 -62.09 38.73 5.13
C SER A 105 -62.74 39.89 5.88
N GLY A 106 -63.50 40.73 5.15
CA GLY A 106 -64.00 41.99 5.67
C GLY A 106 -62.84 42.95 5.92
N THR A 107 -62.59 43.29 7.18
CA THR A 107 -61.44 44.10 7.58
C THR A 107 -60.29 43.29 8.18
N ASN A 108 -60.40 41.96 8.29
CA ASN A 108 -59.35 41.15 8.92
C ASN A 108 -58.38 40.60 7.87
N LEU A 109 -57.09 40.86 8.08
CA LEU A 109 -56.00 40.12 7.43
C LEU A 109 -55.86 38.76 8.14
N ARG A 110 -55.88 37.68 7.37
CA ARG A 110 -55.82 36.30 7.84
C ARG A 110 -54.74 35.51 7.13
N THR A 111 -54.27 34.46 7.78
CA THR A 111 -53.36 33.48 7.18
C THR A 111 -54.13 32.61 6.18
N SER A 112 -53.51 32.29 5.04
CA SER A 112 -53.99 31.30 4.05
C SER A 112 -53.11 30.05 4.00
N ALA A 113 -52.05 30.02 4.79
CA ALA A 113 -51.16 28.89 4.99
C ALA A 113 -50.78 28.77 6.48
N ARG A 114 -50.26 27.59 6.86
CA ARG A 114 -49.52 27.44 8.11
C ARG A 114 -48.10 27.97 7.90
N PHE A 115 -47.59 28.71 8.87
CA PHE A 115 -46.25 29.30 8.84
C PHE A 115 -45.27 28.48 9.68
N ASN A 116 -44.01 28.48 9.27
CA ASN A 116 -42.85 27.90 9.97
C ASN A 116 -41.80 29.02 10.06
N TYR A 117 -41.30 29.29 11.27
CA TYR A 117 -40.40 30.41 11.52
C TYR A 117 -39.02 30.21 10.88
N GLU A 118 -38.48 29.00 10.97
CA GLU A 118 -37.15 28.58 10.50
C GLU A 118 -37.02 28.70 8.98
N THR A 119 -38.14 28.53 8.26
CA THR A 119 -38.19 28.70 6.79
C THR A 119 -38.22 30.17 6.39
N THR A 120 -39.11 30.95 7.01
CA THR A 120 -39.30 32.36 6.65
C THR A 120 -39.91 33.09 7.85
N SER A 121 -39.09 33.91 8.51
CA SER A 121 -39.43 34.60 9.76
C SER A 121 -40.26 35.86 9.55
N SER A 122 -40.45 36.32 8.32
CA SER A 122 -41.32 37.46 8.01
C SER A 122 -41.78 37.47 6.55
N TYR A 123 -42.97 38.04 6.32
CA TYR A 123 -43.56 38.17 4.98
C TYR A 123 -43.98 39.60 4.72
N ALA A 124 -43.86 40.06 3.47
CA ALA A 124 -44.35 41.36 3.04
C ALA A 124 -45.74 41.21 2.40
N VAL A 125 -46.67 42.11 2.75
CA VAL A 125 -48.01 42.16 2.15
C VAL A 125 -48.40 43.59 1.81
N THR A 126 -48.72 43.84 0.53
CA THR A 126 -49.20 45.14 0.07
C THR A 126 -50.72 45.14 0.03
N ILE A 127 -51.34 46.04 0.78
CA ILE A 127 -52.78 46.16 0.92
C ILE A 127 -53.24 47.45 0.24
N ARG A 128 -54.31 47.35 -0.55
CA ARG A 128 -55.01 48.47 -1.17
C ARG A 128 -56.29 48.78 -0.42
N ALA A 129 -56.49 50.03 -0.06
CA ALA A 129 -57.77 50.57 0.38
C ALA A 129 -58.46 51.28 -0.79
N LYS A 130 -59.78 51.11 -0.87
CA LYS A 130 -60.61 51.72 -1.92
C LYS A 130 -61.77 52.47 -1.27
N ASP A 131 -62.04 53.69 -1.70
CA ASP A 131 -63.17 54.49 -1.23
C ASP A 131 -64.50 54.12 -1.93
N THR A 132 -65.59 54.85 -1.65
CA THR A 132 -66.87 54.68 -2.36
C THR A 132 -66.88 55.21 -3.81
N GLY A 133 -65.94 56.09 -4.16
CA GLY A 133 -65.74 56.65 -5.51
C GLY A 133 -64.86 55.78 -6.43
N ASN A 134 -64.28 54.70 -5.91
CA ASN A 134 -63.27 53.85 -6.54
C ASN A 134 -61.84 54.42 -6.64
N LEU A 135 -61.50 55.49 -5.92
CA LEU A 135 -60.10 55.90 -5.77
C LEU A 135 -59.41 55.03 -4.73
N THR A 136 -58.09 54.89 -4.85
CA THR A 136 -57.31 53.85 -4.15
C THR A 136 -56.02 54.38 -3.54
N HIS A 137 -55.58 53.74 -2.46
CA HIS A 137 -54.28 53.92 -1.84
C HIS A 137 -53.68 52.57 -1.47
N ASP A 138 -52.36 52.39 -1.64
CA ASP A 138 -51.67 51.13 -1.37
C ASP A 138 -50.62 51.32 -0.27
N LYS A 139 -50.52 50.37 0.65
CA LYS A 139 -49.50 50.37 1.71
C LYS A 139 -48.97 48.96 1.97
N GLU A 140 -47.67 48.85 2.13
CA GLU A 140 -47.01 47.58 2.47
C GLU A 140 -46.87 47.42 4.00
N PHE A 141 -47.11 46.19 4.47
CA PHE A 141 -46.92 45.77 5.85
C PHE A 141 -45.97 44.56 5.90
N THR A 142 -45.12 44.50 6.92
CA THR A 142 -44.33 43.32 7.26
C THR A 142 -45.03 42.53 8.37
N ILE A 143 -45.30 41.25 8.13
CA ILE A 143 -45.88 40.32 9.09
C ILE A 143 -44.78 39.40 9.60
N ASN A 144 -44.48 39.47 10.90
CA ASN A 144 -43.47 38.62 11.53
C ASN A 144 -44.07 37.27 11.96
N VAL A 145 -43.31 36.20 11.80
CA VAL A 145 -43.64 34.89 12.37
C VAL A 145 -42.99 34.80 13.75
N GLY A 146 -43.71 34.35 14.77
CA GLY A 146 -43.15 34.09 16.11
C GLY A 146 -42.64 32.65 16.22
N ASN A 147 -41.39 32.47 16.68
CA ASN A 147 -40.82 31.16 17.07
C ASN A 147 -41.35 30.79 18.47
N LEU A 148 -42.15 29.72 18.56
CA LEU A 148 -42.81 29.31 19.80
C LEU A 148 -42.49 27.87 20.25
N VAL A 149 -41.79 27.07 19.45
CA VAL A 149 -41.56 25.65 19.75
C VAL A 149 -40.09 25.27 19.57
N ASN A 150 -39.53 24.65 20.61
CA ASN A 150 -38.26 23.94 20.59
C ASN A 150 -38.61 22.46 20.31
N GLU A 151 -38.10 21.89 19.23
CA GLU A 151 -38.67 20.70 18.57
C GLU A 151 -37.66 19.55 18.58
N THR A 152 -37.59 18.81 19.70
CA THR A 152 -36.59 17.75 19.92
C THR A 152 -36.87 16.47 19.12
N PRO A 153 -35.85 15.88 18.45
CA PRO A 153 -35.97 14.53 17.84
C PRO A 153 -36.26 13.50 18.93
N THR A 154 -36.89 12.35 18.62
CA THR A 154 -37.19 11.31 19.62
C THR A 154 -36.63 9.94 19.24
N ILE A 155 -35.81 9.33 20.11
CA ILE A 155 -35.24 7.99 19.88
C ILE A 155 -36.31 6.91 20.15
N THR A 156 -36.80 6.29 19.08
CA THR A 156 -37.90 5.31 19.11
C THR A 156 -37.48 3.85 19.10
N SER A 157 -36.21 3.55 18.82
CA SER A 157 -35.67 2.18 18.88
C SER A 157 -36.09 1.48 20.19
N SER A 158 -36.79 0.38 20.06
CA SER A 158 -37.34 -0.40 21.18
C SER A 158 -36.71 -1.79 21.21
N GLY A 159 -36.59 -2.37 22.41
CA GLY A 159 -35.90 -3.63 22.63
C GLY A 159 -34.47 -3.46 23.16
N THR A 160 -34.02 -4.45 23.92
CA THR A 160 -32.65 -4.55 24.40
C THR A 160 -31.76 -5.04 23.24
N PRO A 161 -30.64 -4.38 22.93
CA PRO A 161 -29.66 -4.89 21.97
C PRO A 161 -29.22 -6.32 22.31
N GLU A 162 -28.85 -7.12 21.31
CA GLU A 162 -28.54 -8.54 21.50
C GLU A 162 -27.35 -8.76 22.44
N ASN A 163 -27.38 -9.85 23.19
CA ASN A 163 -26.23 -10.26 23.99
C ASN A 163 -25.07 -10.67 23.06
N VAL A 164 -23.83 -10.44 23.50
CA VAL A 164 -22.63 -10.72 22.72
C VAL A 164 -21.68 -11.62 23.51
N THR A 165 -20.68 -12.17 22.83
CA THR A 165 -19.53 -12.81 23.47
C THR A 165 -18.29 -11.94 23.29
N GLN A 166 -17.31 -12.06 24.19
CA GLN A 166 -16.00 -11.42 24.01
C GLN A 166 -15.41 -11.74 22.63
N PHE A 167 -14.57 -10.82 22.14
CA PHE A 167 -13.82 -10.94 20.88
C PHE A 167 -14.64 -10.99 19.59
N GLN A 168 -15.95 -10.75 19.64
CA GLN A 168 -16.76 -10.59 18.43
C GLN A 168 -16.53 -9.22 17.76
N MET A 169 -16.47 -9.24 16.43
CA MET A 169 -16.40 -8.06 15.57
C MET A 169 -17.76 -7.85 14.90
N LEU A 170 -18.52 -6.86 15.36
CA LEU A 170 -19.89 -6.61 14.90
C LEU A 170 -19.96 -5.24 14.21
N SER A 171 -19.89 -5.23 12.88
CA SER A 171 -19.92 -4.00 12.08
C SER A 171 -21.31 -3.35 11.98
N ASN A 172 -22.37 -4.08 12.34
CA ASN A 172 -23.77 -3.62 12.37
C ASN A 172 -24.48 -4.19 13.60
N TYR A 173 -23.95 -3.91 14.79
CA TYR A 173 -24.45 -4.47 16.04
C TYR A 173 -25.87 -3.99 16.38
N TYR A 174 -26.12 -2.68 16.24
CA TYR A 174 -27.43 -2.10 16.54
C TYR A 174 -27.67 -0.85 15.71
N THR A 175 -28.90 -0.60 15.28
CA THR A 175 -29.24 0.63 14.54
C THR A 175 -30.23 1.46 15.34
N VAL A 176 -29.88 2.71 15.60
CA VAL A 176 -30.72 3.62 16.36
C VAL A 176 -31.85 4.14 15.46
N SER A 177 -33.09 3.82 15.82
CA SER A 177 -34.27 4.34 15.14
C SER A 177 -34.74 5.61 15.82
N VAL A 178 -35.05 6.63 15.03
CA VAL A 178 -35.47 7.95 15.50
C VAL A 178 -36.76 8.31 14.77
N ASP A 179 -37.77 8.73 15.53
CA ASP A 179 -38.90 9.44 14.97
C ASP A 179 -38.51 10.93 14.91
N ASN A 180 -38.29 11.40 13.69
CA ASN A 180 -38.08 12.81 13.41
C ASN A 180 -39.41 13.39 12.90
N PRO A 181 -40.14 14.17 13.72
CA PRO A 181 -41.46 14.68 13.34
C PRO A 181 -41.45 15.62 12.12
N TYR A 182 -40.29 16.08 11.62
CA TYR A 182 -40.17 16.86 10.39
C TYR A 182 -38.97 16.42 9.50
N PRO A 183 -39.20 15.55 8.49
CA PRO A 183 -38.15 14.96 7.67
C PRO A 183 -37.58 15.87 6.56
N TYR A 184 -37.92 17.17 6.54
CA TYR A 184 -37.70 18.02 5.36
C TYR A 184 -36.44 18.89 5.36
N ASP A 185 -35.64 18.97 6.44
CA ASP A 185 -34.31 19.63 6.36
C ASP A 185 -33.30 19.38 7.51
N ASN A 186 -33.59 18.53 8.51
CA ASN A 186 -32.68 18.41 9.66
C ASN A 186 -31.80 17.15 9.54
N THR A 187 -30.50 17.34 9.33
CA THR A 187 -29.49 16.27 9.39
C THR A 187 -29.39 15.77 10.84
N LEU A 188 -29.81 14.52 11.08
CA LEU A 188 -29.64 13.89 12.39
C LEU A 188 -28.17 13.57 12.62
N VAL A 189 -27.63 14.00 13.77
CA VAL A 189 -26.25 13.67 14.18
C VAL A 189 -26.27 12.76 15.40
N PHE A 190 -25.74 11.56 15.23
CA PHE A 190 -25.67 10.51 16.25
C PHE A 190 -24.31 10.52 16.96
N SER A 191 -24.32 10.30 18.27
CA SER A 191 -23.08 10.16 19.07
C SER A 191 -23.30 9.25 20.28
N LEU A 192 -22.22 8.64 20.78
CA LEU A 192 -22.20 7.90 22.03
C LEU A 192 -21.73 8.83 23.16
N THR A 193 -22.52 8.95 24.23
CA THR A 193 -22.15 9.73 25.42
C THR A 193 -21.63 8.84 26.56
N SER A 194 -21.95 7.55 26.51
CA SER A 194 -21.30 6.50 27.30
C SER A 194 -21.32 5.20 26.49
N SER A 195 -20.24 4.43 26.51
CA SER A 195 -20.16 3.14 25.82
C SER A 195 -19.11 2.22 26.44
N PRO A 196 -19.26 0.90 26.28
CA PRO A 196 -18.18 -0.04 26.55
C PRO A 196 -17.02 0.16 25.57
N SER A 197 -15.84 -0.36 25.95
CA SER A 197 -14.65 -0.30 25.09
C SER A 197 -14.91 -0.94 23.72
N GLY A 198 -14.34 -0.35 22.67
CA GLY A 198 -14.44 -0.82 21.29
C GLY A 198 -15.77 -0.57 20.58
N MET A 199 -16.74 0.10 21.22
CA MET A 199 -18.02 0.47 20.59
C MET A 199 -17.96 1.86 19.95
N SER A 200 -18.46 1.97 18.73
CA SER A 200 -18.56 3.22 17.96
C SER A 200 -19.94 3.37 17.31
N ILE A 201 -20.30 4.60 16.91
CA ILE A 201 -21.55 4.89 16.20
C ILE A 201 -21.23 5.74 14.97
N ASN A 202 -21.84 5.42 13.84
CA ASN A 202 -21.78 6.26 12.64
C ASN A 202 -22.66 7.50 12.86
N SER A 203 -22.07 8.68 12.72
CA SER A 203 -22.70 9.96 13.06
C SER A 203 -23.88 10.33 12.18
N SER A 204 -23.99 9.80 10.96
CA SER A 204 -25.04 10.17 10.00
C SER A 204 -26.16 9.13 9.95
N SER A 205 -25.86 7.86 10.20
CA SER A 205 -26.82 6.75 10.09
C SER A 205 -27.31 6.17 11.41
N GLY A 206 -26.63 6.46 12.53
CA GLY A 206 -26.98 5.88 13.83
C GLY A 206 -26.70 4.38 13.95
N VAL A 207 -25.95 3.80 13.02
CA VAL A 207 -25.48 2.40 13.09
C VAL A 207 -24.35 2.30 14.09
N ILE A 208 -24.47 1.38 15.05
CA ILE A 208 -23.48 1.06 16.07
C ILE A 208 -22.67 -0.15 15.62
N SER A 209 -21.35 -0.01 15.70
CA SER A 209 -20.39 -1.09 15.52
C SER A 209 -19.72 -1.38 16.85
N TRP A 210 -19.33 -2.63 17.09
CA TRP A 210 -18.68 -3.01 18.33
C TRP A 210 -17.61 -4.09 18.11
N ASN A 211 -16.37 -3.74 18.44
CA ASN A 211 -15.31 -4.71 18.73
C ASN A 211 -15.36 -5.01 20.24
N VAL A 212 -15.94 -6.14 20.61
CA VAL A 212 -16.23 -6.45 22.03
C VAL A 212 -14.93 -6.64 22.85
N GLY A 213 -13.83 -7.04 22.20
CA GLY A 213 -12.52 -7.23 22.82
C GLY A 213 -12.57 -8.06 24.12
N ASN A 214 -11.63 -7.79 25.03
CA ASN A 214 -11.58 -8.38 26.38
C ASN A 214 -12.42 -7.58 27.40
N ALA A 215 -13.57 -7.03 27.00
CA ALA A 215 -14.46 -6.35 27.94
C ALA A 215 -14.86 -7.30 29.09
N SER A 216 -14.84 -6.84 30.34
CA SER A 216 -15.21 -7.65 31.50
C SER A 216 -16.57 -8.33 31.29
N THR A 217 -16.65 -9.64 31.53
CA THR A 217 -17.90 -10.40 31.40
C THR A 217 -18.99 -9.85 32.30
N GLY A 218 -20.23 -9.92 31.86
CA GLY A 218 -21.39 -9.46 32.61
C GLY A 218 -22.18 -8.39 31.86
N THR A 219 -23.00 -7.64 32.60
CA THR A 219 -23.95 -6.71 32.00
C THR A 219 -23.32 -5.34 31.75
N VAL A 220 -23.41 -4.85 30.51
CA VAL A 220 -22.97 -3.52 30.10
C VAL A 220 -24.14 -2.65 29.61
N SER A 221 -23.87 -1.36 29.43
CA SER A 221 -24.81 -0.38 28.89
C SER A 221 -24.09 0.65 28.03
N PHE A 222 -24.82 1.28 27.11
CA PHE A 222 -24.35 2.44 26.36
C PHE A 222 -25.47 3.49 26.24
N THR A 223 -25.09 4.74 26.07
CA THR A 223 -26.02 5.87 25.90
C THR A 223 -25.77 6.54 24.56
N VAL A 224 -26.83 6.65 23.76
CA VAL A 224 -26.84 7.37 22.48
C VAL A 224 -27.43 8.75 22.70
N LYS A 225 -26.84 9.75 22.05
CA LYS A 225 -27.40 11.09 21.87
C LYS A 225 -27.66 11.31 20.37
N VAL A 226 -28.86 11.78 20.05
CA VAL A 226 -29.23 12.22 18.69
C VAL A 226 -29.53 13.70 18.73
N LEU A 227 -28.83 14.45 17.88
CA LEU A 227 -28.98 15.89 17.71
C LEU A 227 -29.74 16.18 16.41
N ALA A 228 -30.65 17.15 16.46
CA ALA A 228 -31.22 17.83 15.30
C ALA A 228 -31.15 19.33 15.59
N ASP A 229 -30.33 20.06 14.85
CA ASP A 229 -29.97 21.46 15.12
C ASP A 229 -29.42 21.69 16.55
N LEU A 230 -30.10 22.49 17.37
CA LEU A 230 -29.74 22.79 18.76
C LEU A 230 -30.40 21.86 19.77
N ASP A 231 -31.31 21.01 19.31
CA ASP A 231 -32.08 20.10 20.13
C ASP A 231 -31.52 18.69 20.09
N TYR A 232 -31.75 17.94 21.18
CA TYR A 232 -31.29 16.56 21.27
C TYR A 232 -32.19 15.70 22.13
N ASP A 233 -32.13 14.40 21.87
CA ASP A 233 -32.64 13.36 22.76
C ASP A 233 -31.51 12.38 23.11
N THR A 234 -31.64 11.74 24.26
CA THR A 234 -30.68 10.73 24.75
C THR A 234 -31.40 9.50 25.22
N LYS A 235 -30.85 8.32 24.92
CA LYS A 235 -31.38 7.04 25.37
C LYS A 235 -30.27 6.11 25.80
N THR A 236 -30.44 5.53 27.00
CA THR A 236 -29.55 4.51 27.53
C THR A 236 -30.12 3.12 27.29
N TYR A 237 -29.30 2.25 26.70
CA TYR A 237 -29.59 0.84 26.49
C TYR A 237 -28.86 0.04 27.58
N THR A 238 -29.60 -0.73 28.37
CA THR A 238 -29.08 -1.51 29.50
C THR A 238 -29.41 -2.99 29.33
N GLY A 239 -28.74 -3.87 30.08
CA GLY A 239 -29.07 -5.29 30.10
C GLY A 239 -28.36 -6.14 29.03
N ILE A 240 -27.35 -5.59 28.36
CA ILE A 240 -26.55 -6.29 27.34
C ILE A 240 -25.56 -7.18 28.09
N ASN A 241 -25.72 -8.50 27.97
CA ASN A 241 -24.82 -9.46 28.59
C ASN A 241 -23.65 -9.77 27.65
N VAL A 242 -22.43 -9.59 28.15
CA VAL A 242 -21.19 -10.02 27.50
C VAL A 242 -20.75 -11.35 28.14
N ALA A 243 -20.93 -12.43 27.41
CA ALA A 243 -20.46 -13.74 27.83
C ALA A 243 -18.95 -13.90 27.53
N ALA A 244 -18.28 -14.74 28.32
CA ALA A 244 -16.90 -15.12 28.04
C ALA A 244 -16.81 -15.80 26.66
N GLY A 245 -15.79 -15.48 25.90
CA GLY A 245 -15.53 -16.04 24.57
C GLY A 245 -14.06 -16.33 24.37
N THR A 246 -13.73 -16.96 23.25
CA THR A 246 -12.36 -17.21 22.79
C THR A 246 -12.17 -16.51 21.45
N PHE A 247 -11.00 -15.91 21.22
CA PHE A 247 -10.69 -15.31 19.93
C PHE A 247 -10.49 -16.40 18.87
N THR A 248 -11.30 -16.35 17.82
CA THR A 248 -11.37 -17.33 16.72
C THR A 248 -11.14 -16.62 15.37
N PRO A 249 -9.88 -16.34 14.97
CA PRO A 249 -9.62 -15.65 13.72
C PRO A 249 -10.07 -16.49 12.52
N SER A 250 -10.75 -15.84 11.58
CA SER A 250 -11.25 -16.45 10.34
C SER A 250 -10.22 -16.43 9.20
N SER A 251 -9.12 -15.69 9.37
CA SER A 251 -8.07 -15.52 8.37
C SER A 251 -6.72 -15.21 9.00
N ILE A 252 -5.64 -15.48 8.27
CA ILE A 252 -4.28 -15.16 8.73
C ILE A 252 -4.08 -13.65 8.92
N SER A 253 -4.78 -12.80 8.16
CA SER A 253 -4.72 -11.35 8.31
C SER A 253 -5.32 -10.88 9.63
N GLU A 254 -6.41 -11.51 10.07
CA GLU A 254 -7.04 -11.24 11.37
C GLU A 254 -6.13 -11.69 12.52
N LEU A 255 -5.54 -12.88 12.41
CA LEU A 255 -4.57 -13.39 13.37
C LEU A 255 -3.31 -12.50 13.45
N GLN A 256 -2.74 -12.11 12.31
CA GLN A 256 -1.59 -11.19 12.25
C GLN A 256 -1.92 -9.83 12.86
N THR A 257 -3.12 -9.30 12.59
CA THR A 257 -3.56 -8.04 13.20
C THR A 257 -3.66 -8.18 14.72
N ALA A 258 -4.17 -9.30 15.23
CA ALA A 258 -4.22 -9.57 16.66
C ALA A 258 -2.81 -9.63 17.27
N ILE A 259 -1.86 -10.33 16.63
CA ILE A 259 -0.45 -10.43 17.06
C ILE A 259 0.22 -9.06 17.06
N ASN A 260 0.10 -8.29 15.98
CA ASN A 260 0.71 -6.96 15.86
C ASN A 260 0.21 -6.00 16.95
N ASN A 261 -1.08 -6.10 17.30
CA ASN A 261 -1.67 -5.29 18.37
C ASN A 261 -1.18 -5.66 19.78
N MET A 262 -0.56 -6.83 19.98
CA MET A 262 0.00 -7.23 21.28
C MET A 262 1.30 -6.49 21.63
N GLY A 263 2.02 -5.97 20.64
CA GLY A 263 3.31 -5.29 20.87
C GLY A 263 4.36 -6.16 21.57
N GLY A 264 4.30 -7.49 21.41
CA GLY A 264 5.24 -8.45 22.01
C GLY A 264 4.98 -8.82 23.48
N SER A 265 3.95 -8.26 24.14
CA SER A 265 3.60 -8.60 25.53
C SER A 265 2.55 -9.73 25.59
N CYS A 266 2.88 -10.82 26.28
CA CYS A 266 2.04 -12.03 26.36
C CYS A 266 0.83 -11.89 27.30
N GLU A 267 0.78 -10.86 28.14
CA GLU A 267 -0.17 -10.77 29.26
C GLU A 267 -1.32 -9.77 29.05
N THR A 268 -1.30 -8.95 27.99
CA THR A 268 -2.26 -7.83 27.84
C THR A 268 -2.76 -7.64 26.42
N ALA A 269 -3.23 -8.69 25.75
CA ALA A 269 -3.85 -8.52 24.44
C ALA A 269 -5.31 -8.07 24.55
N THR A 270 -5.73 -7.21 23.62
CA THR A 270 -7.13 -6.94 23.27
C THR A 270 -7.96 -8.21 23.10
N TYR A 271 -7.30 -9.32 22.75
CA TYR A 271 -7.88 -10.62 22.43
C TYR A 271 -7.65 -11.71 23.50
N GLY A 272 -7.29 -11.32 24.74
CA GLY A 272 -7.04 -12.27 25.83
C GLY A 272 -5.63 -12.90 25.79
N ASN A 273 -5.42 -14.02 26.49
CA ASN A 273 -4.13 -14.71 26.45
C ASN A 273 -3.96 -15.40 25.09
N VAL A 274 -2.83 -15.15 24.42
CA VAL A 274 -2.52 -15.71 23.09
C VAL A 274 -2.53 -17.24 23.08
N ASN A 275 -2.16 -17.87 24.18
CA ASN A 275 -2.16 -19.33 24.30
C ASN A 275 -3.58 -19.94 24.28
N ASP A 276 -4.61 -19.13 24.52
CA ASP A 276 -6.00 -19.59 24.55
C ASP A 276 -6.74 -19.35 23.23
N TRP A 277 -6.09 -18.76 22.21
CA TRP A 277 -6.71 -18.47 20.92
C TRP A 277 -7.03 -19.76 20.15
N ASP A 278 -8.21 -19.79 19.53
CA ASP A 278 -8.66 -20.90 18.70
C ASP A 278 -8.30 -20.62 17.23
N VAL A 279 -7.16 -21.15 16.81
CA VAL A 279 -6.61 -20.96 15.46
C VAL A 279 -7.02 -22.07 14.48
N THR A 280 -8.00 -22.92 14.83
CA THR A 280 -8.38 -24.11 14.04
C THR A 280 -8.85 -23.79 12.61
N ALA A 281 -9.34 -22.57 12.36
CA ALA A 281 -9.76 -22.13 11.03
C ALA A 281 -8.60 -21.74 10.10
N ILE A 282 -7.37 -21.63 10.62
CA ILE A 282 -6.20 -21.16 9.88
C ILE A 282 -5.52 -22.34 9.18
N THR A 283 -5.33 -22.24 7.86
CA THR A 283 -4.66 -23.27 7.06
C THR A 283 -3.28 -22.84 6.54
N ASN A 284 -2.92 -21.56 6.69
CA ASN A 284 -1.65 -21.00 6.21
C ASN A 284 -1.13 -20.02 7.26
N MET A 285 0.08 -20.27 7.77
CA MET A 285 0.78 -19.47 8.77
C MET A 285 2.08 -18.84 8.23
N TYR A 286 2.18 -18.68 6.91
CA TYR A 286 3.30 -18.05 6.23
C TYR A 286 3.69 -16.72 6.89
N GLN A 287 4.96 -16.62 7.31
CA GLN A 287 5.57 -15.41 7.89
C GLN A 287 4.94 -14.85 9.17
N LEU A 288 4.08 -15.60 9.88
CA LEU A 288 3.28 -15.07 10.99
C LEU A 288 4.09 -14.34 12.09
N PHE A 289 5.29 -14.85 12.39
CA PHE A 289 6.22 -14.31 13.39
C PHE A 289 7.59 -13.96 12.80
N LYS A 290 7.68 -13.75 11.48
CA LYS A 290 8.94 -13.40 10.82
C LYS A 290 9.49 -12.06 11.34
N ASP A 291 10.81 -12.02 11.56
CA ASP A 291 11.55 -10.85 12.06
C ASP A 291 10.98 -10.27 13.38
N SER A 292 10.35 -11.12 14.20
CA SER A 292 9.70 -10.71 15.45
C SER A 292 10.54 -11.02 16.70
N THR A 293 10.34 -10.25 17.77
CA THR A 293 10.85 -10.58 19.12
C THR A 293 9.83 -11.42 19.91
N PHE A 294 8.95 -12.14 19.20
CA PHE A 294 7.83 -12.86 19.82
C PHE A 294 8.35 -14.09 20.57
N ASN A 295 7.97 -14.24 21.84
CA ASN A 295 8.34 -15.40 22.65
C ASN A 295 7.20 -15.80 23.61
N CYS A 296 5.95 -15.58 23.21
CA CYS A 296 4.79 -15.92 24.03
C CYS A 296 4.37 -17.37 23.86
N ASN A 297 3.91 -18.00 24.95
CA ASN A 297 3.45 -19.37 24.91
C ASN A 297 2.27 -19.54 23.94
N ILE A 298 2.44 -20.45 22.97
CA ILE A 298 1.46 -20.82 21.94
C ILE A 298 1.32 -22.35 21.83
N GLY A 299 1.78 -23.09 22.84
CA GLY A 299 1.81 -24.55 22.81
C GLY A 299 0.43 -25.21 22.77
N ASN A 300 -0.63 -24.48 23.14
CA ASN A 300 -2.02 -24.95 23.10
C ASN A 300 -2.72 -24.71 21.76
N TRP A 301 -2.08 -24.05 20.79
CA TRP A 301 -2.68 -23.83 19.48
C TRP A 301 -2.94 -25.17 18.77
N ASP A 302 -4.16 -25.32 18.26
CA ASP A 302 -4.52 -26.43 17.38
C ASP A 302 -4.21 -26.03 15.93
N VAL A 303 -3.05 -26.48 15.46
CA VAL A 303 -2.53 -26.23 14.11
C VAL A 303 -2.82 -27.38 13.14
N SER A 304 -3.70 -28.32 13.51
CA SER A 304 -3.96 -29.54 12.72
C SER A 304 -4.48 -29.27 11.31
N ASN A 305 -5.06 -28.11 11.04
CA ASN A 305 -5.53 -27.73 9.68
C ASN A 305 -4.49 -26.94 8.86
N VAL A 306 -3.31 -26.65 9.41
CA VAL A 306 -2.27 -25.86 8.74
C VAL A 306 -1.54 -26.70 7.71
N VAL A 307 -1.39 -26.16 6.50
CA VAL A 307 -0.71 -26.78 5.36
C VAL A 307 0.63 -26.07 5.04
N ASN A 308 0.71 -24.75 5.27
CA ASN A 308 1.93 -23.96 5.00
C ASN A 308 2.41 -23.24 6.28
N MET A 309 3.65 -23.52 6.68
CA MET A 309 4.37 -22.86 7.79
C MET A 309 5.67 -22.18 7.34
N GLU A 310 5.83 -21.93 6.04
CA GLU A 310 7.00 -21.27 5.47
C GLU A 310 7.30 -19.93 6.18
N ASP A 311 8.57 -19.73 6.54
CA ASP A 311 9.09 -18.55 7.23
C ASP A 311 8.41 -18.21 8.58
N MET A 312 7.58 -19.09 9.16
CA MET A 312 6.70 -18.72 10.29
C MET A 312 7.45 -18.07 11.46
N PHE A 313 8.65 -18.56 11.81
CA PHE A 313 9.55 -18.01 12.84
C PHE A 313 10.91 -17.57 12.27
N SER A 314 11.00 -17.29 10.97
CA SER A 314 12.26 -16.82 10.38
C SER A 314 12.74 -15.53 11.05
N SER A 315 14.01 -15.46 11.44
CA SER A 315 14.64 -14.37 12.20
C SER A 315 13.98 -14.04 13.53
N ALA A 316 13.12 -14.91 14.08
CA ALA A 316 12.58 -14.75 15.43
C ALA A 316 13.63 -15.17 16.47
N GLU A 317 14.69 -14.36 16.63
CA GLU A 317 15.91 -14.76 17.35
C GLU A 317 15.64 -15.22 18.80
N ASP A 318 14.67 -14.61 19.48
CA ASP A 318 14.31 -14.86 20.89
C ASP A 318 13.30 -16.01 21.09
N PHE A 319 12.72 -16.57 20.02
CA PHE A 319 11.61 -17.53 20.13
C PHE A 319 12.10 -18.89 20.63
N ASN A 320 11.57 -19.35 21.77
CA ASN A 320 11.96 -20.64 22.36
C ASN A 320 10.81 -21.29 23.17
N GLN A 321 9.57 -21.17 22.70
CA GLN A 321 8.39 -21.70 23.40
C GLN A 321 8.07 -23.14 23.01
N ASN A 322 7.59 -23.93 23.97
CA ASN A 322 7.28 -25.34 23.75
C ASN A 322 6.08 -25.52 22.79
N ILE A 323 6.39 -26.04 21.60
CA ILE A 323 5.44 -26.34 20.52
C ILE A 323 5.46 -27.83 20.13
N GLY A 324 6.09 -28.69 20.95
CA GLY A 324 6.23 -30.11 20.65
C GLY A 324 4.92 -30.90 20.60
N SER A 325 3.84 -30.34 21.15
CA SER A 325 2.49 -30.91 21.15
C SER A 325 1.65 -30.58 19.91
N TRP A 326 2.15 -29.74 19.01
CA TRP A 326 1.45 -29.39 17.77
C TRP A 326 1.26 -30.61 16.86
N ASP A 327 0.06 -30.72 16.28
CA ASP A 327 -0.22 -31.66 15.21
C ASP A 327 0.10 -31.00 13.86
N VAL A 328 1.25 -31.37 13.28
CA VAL A 328 1.73 -30.84 12.01
C VAL A 328 1.55 -31.82 10.84
N SER A 329 0.73 -32.87 11.02
CA SER A 329 0.57 -33.97 10.04
C SER A 329 0.03 -33.54 8.68
N ASN A 330 -0.63 -32.38 8.58
CA ASN A 330 -1.12 -31.80 7.33
C ASN A 330 -0.19 -30.74 6.72
N VAL A 331 0.93 -30.42 7.35
CA VAL A 331 1.88 -29.42 6.84
C VAL A 331 2.67 -30.01 5.68
N GLU A 332 2.68 -29.29 4.55
CA GLU A 332 3.41 -29.68 3.33
C GLU A 332 4.69 -28.85 3.14
N ASN A 333 4.71 -27.59 3.60
CA ASN A 333 5.84 -26.67 3.45
C ASN A 333 6.33 -26.11 4.79
N MET A 334 7.60 -26.35 5.12
CA MET A 334 8.31 -25.84 6.31
C MET A 334 9.59 -25.05 5.93
N GLU A 335 9.69 -24.56 4.69
CA GLU A 335 10.82 -23.76 4.23
C GLU A 335 11.09 -22.57 5.16
N ASP A 336 12.34 -22.39 5.56
CA ASP A 336 12.81 -21.30 6.42
C ASP A 336 12.07 -21.16 7.79
N MET A 337 11.27 -22.14 8.22
CA MET A 337 10.37 -22.01 9.39
C MET A 337 11.08 -21.50 10.65
N PHE A 338 12.28 -21.99 10.96
CA PHE A 338 13.12 -21.54 12.09
C PHE A 338 14.47 -20.96 11.64
N SER A 339 14.56 -20.50 10.38
CA SER A 339 15.76 -19.85 9.84
C SER A 339 16.15 -18.67 10.73
N ARG A 340 17.37 -18.64 11.28
CA ARG A 340 17.90 -17.61 12.21
C ARG A 340 17.15 -17.48 13.54
N ALA A 341 16.31 -18.44 13.93
CA ALA A 341 15.75 -18.52 15.28
C ALA A 341 16.82 -19.03 16.27
N LYS A 342 17.74 -18.16 16.66
CA LYS A 342 18.98 -18.52 17.38
C LYS A 342 18.75 -19.29 18.67
N ASP A 343 17.78 -18.85 19.47
CA ASP A 343 17.52 -19.43 20.81
C ASP A 343 16.60 -20.66 20.76
N PHE A 344 16.03 -21.00 19.60
CA PHE A 344 15.05 -22.08 19.49
C PHE A 344 15.69 -23.45 19.72
N ASN A 345 15.28 -24.15 20.79
CA ASN A 345 15.80 -25.47 21.12
C ASN A 345 14.75 -26.36 21.83
N GLN A 346 13.48 -26.26 21.41
CA GLN A 346 12.38 -27.02 22.02
C GLN A 346 12.18 -28.38 21.36
N ASN A 347 11.80 -29.39 22.14
CA ASN A 347 11.61 -30.75 21.65
C ASN A 347 10.42 -30.85 20.68
N ILE A 348 10.74 -31.14 19.41
CA ILE A 348 9.80 -31.33 18.30
C ILE A 348 9.92 -32.73 17.66
N GLY A 349 10.62 -33.66 18.30
CA GLY A 349 10.86 -34.99 17.74
C GLY A 349 9.59 -35.84 17.57
N SER A 350 8.50 -35.48 18.25
CA SER A 350 7.20 -36.15 18.15
C SER A 350 6.31 -35.66 17.01
N TRP A 351 6.73 -34.64 16.25
CA TRP A 351 5.99 -34.16 15.10
C TRP A 351 5.89 -35.22 14.00
N ASP A 352 4.71 -35.34 13.41
CA ASP A 352 4.48 -36.13 12.20
C ASP A 352 4.72 -35.22 10.99
N VAL A 353 5.88 -35.40 10.35
CA VAL A 353 6.29 -34.62 9.17
C VAL A 353 6.15 -35.40 7.86
N SER A 354 5.41 -36.50 7.87
CA SER A 354 5.28 -37.42 6.71
C SER A 354 4.65 -36.77 5.46
N SER A 355 3.93 -35.67 5.62
CA SER A 355 3.35 -34.88 4.52
C SER A 355 4.26 -33.76 4.01
N VAL A 356 5.36 -33.45 4.70
CA VAL A 356 6.23 -32.33 4.35
C VAL A 356 7.06 -32.67 3.12
N THR A 357 7.03 -31.81 2.10
CA THR A 357 7.83 -31.97 0.87
C THR A 357 9.03 -31.02 0.81
N ASN A 358 8.98 -29.88 1.52
CA ASN A 358 10.04 -28.86 1.48
C ASN A 358 10.49 -28.48 2.91
N MET A 359 11.77 -28.73 3.21
CA MET A 359 12.44 -28.39 4.48
C MET A 359 13.66 -27.49 4.26
N LYS A 360 13.75 -26.83 3.11
CA LYS A 360 14.85 -25.92 2.78
C LYS A 360 15.04 -24.88 3.88
N ASN A 361 16.28 -24.68 4.30
CA ASN A 361 16.67 -23.73 5.35
C ASN A 361 15.93 -23.84 6.70
N MET A 362 15.20 -24.93 6.98
CA MET A 362 14.28 -24.99 8.13
C MET A 362 14.93 -24.57 9.46
N PHE A 363 16.19 -24.96 9.70
CA PHE A 363 17.00 -24.59 10.88
C PHE A 363 18.28 -23.83 10.50
N SER A 364 18.32 -23.18 9.33
CA SER A 364 19.48 -22.42 8.87
C SER A 364 19.83 -21.33 9.88
N ARG A 365 21.04 -21.34 10.45
CA ARG A 365 21.52 -20.41 11.48
C ARG A 365 20.71 -20.44 12.80
N ALA A 366 19.95 -21.51 13.07
CA ALA A 366 19.38 -21.77 14.38
C ALA A 366 20.47 -22.32 15.31
N GLY A 367 21.27 -21.42 15.89
CA GLY A 367 22.54 -21.74 16.56
C GLY A 367 22.42 -22.76 17.69
N ASP A 368 21.39 -22.64 18.54
CA ASP A 368 21.21 -23.48 19.73
C ASP A 368 20.43 -24.78 19.46
N PHE A 369 19.85 -24.95 18.27
CA PHE A 369 18.96 -26.07 17.98
C PHE A 369 19.71 -27.41 17.97
N ASN A 370 19.37 -28.30 18.92
CA ASN A 370 20.00 -29.61 19.04
C ASN A 370 19.05 -30.66 19.65
N GLN A 371 17.81 -30.72 19.17
CA GLN A 371 16.84 -31.71 19.66
C GLN A 371 16.87 -33.00 18.83
N ASN A 372 16.40 -34.10 19.43
CA ASN A 372 16.29 -35.38 18.74
C ASN A 372 15.10 -35.37 17.77
N ILE A 373 15.39 -35.53 16.49
CA ILE A 373 14.44 -35.59 15.37
C ILE A 373 14.60 -36.88 14.53
N GLY A 374 15.35 -37.86 15.03
CA GLY A 374 15.57 -39.13 14.34
C GLY A 374 14.29 -39.94 14.08
N SER A 375 13.20 -39.69 14.81
CA SER A 375 11.90 -40.36 14.59
C SER A 375 11.05 -39.78 13.46
N TRP A 376 11.47 -38.69 12.82
CA TRP A 376 10.74 -38.09 11.72
C TRP A 376 10.69 -39.02 10.49
N ASP A 377 9.51 -39.11 9.88
CA ASP A 377 9.32 -39.72 8.56
C ASP A 377 9.50 -38.62 7.50
N VAL A 378 10.68 -38.61 6.86
CA VAL A 378 11.04 -37.63 5.83
C VAL A 378 10.91 -38.17 4.41
N SER A 379 10.24 -39.32 4.23
CA SER A 379 10.14 -40.01 2.94
C SER A 379 9.48 -39.18 1.84
N SER A 380 8.65 -38.19 2.18
CA SER A 380 8.01 -37.27 1.21
C SER A 380 8.85 -36.04 0.86
N VAL A 381 9.96 -35.78 1.57
CA VAL A 381 10.76 -34.56 1.40
C VAL A 381 11.57 -34.65 0.11
N THR A 382 11.49 -33.60 -0.71
CA THR A 382 12.29 -33.47 -1.94
C THR A 382 13.40 -32.42 -1.83
N ASN A 383 13.30 -31.48 -0.88
CA ASN A 383 14.29 -30.40 -0.71
C ASN A 383 14.73 -30.23 0.75
N MET A 384 16.02 -30.50 1.02
CA MET A 384 16.69 -30.30 2.31
C MET A 384 17.86 -29.30 2.23
N GLN A 385 17.88 -28.47 1.17
CA GLN A 385 18.95 -27.51 0.96
C GLN A 385 19.16 -26.64 2.20
N ALA A 386 20.40 -26.59 2.69
CA ALA A 386 20.80 -25.74 3.81
C ALA A 386 19.95 -25.90 5.10
N MET A 387 19.27 -27.04 5.28
CA MET A 387 18.36 -27.29 6.40
C MET A 387 19.02 -26.99 7.76
N PHE A 388 20.30 -27.33 7.94
CA PHE A 388 21.10 -27.08 9.14
C PHE A 388 22.33 -26.20 8.87
N TYR A 389 22.31 -25.38 7.80
CA TYR A 389 23.42 -24.47 7.48
C TYR A 389 23.71 -23.55 8.66
N LYS A 390 24.94 -23.59 9.22
CA LYS A 390 25.34 -22.81 10.40
C LYS A 390 24.49 -23.07 11.66
N ALA A 391 23.86 -24.24 11.77
CA ALA A 391 23.27 -24.70 13.03
C ALA A 391 24.39 -25.29 13.91
N TYR A 392 25.14 -24.42 14.59
CA TYR A 392 26.42 -24.76 15.24
C TYR A 392 26.32 -25.95 16.22
N ASP A 393 25.28 -25.99 17.04
CA ASP A 393 25.10 -27.03 18.08
C ASP A 393 24.36 -28.28 17.58
N PHE A 394 23.92 -28.32 16.32
CA PHE A 394 23.10 -29.42 15.83
C PHE A 394 23.87 -30.74 15.74
N ASN A 395 23.49 -31.69 16.58
CA ASN A 395 23.95 -33.07 16.56
C ASN A 395 22.85 -34.02 17.06
N ASN A 396 21.60 -33.74 16.69
CA ASN A 396 20.41 -34.57 16.96
C ASN A 396 20.21 -34.95 18.44
N GLY A 397 20.45 -34.01 19.36
CA GLY A 397 20.30 -34.22 20.81
C GLY A 397 21.23 -35.26 21.42
N GLY A 398 22.30 -35.64 20.70
CA GLY A 398 23.25 -36.67 21.14
C GLY A 398 22.65 -38.07 21.26
N ASN A 399 21.48 -38.33 20.66
CA ASN A 399 20.74 -39.60 20.75
C ASN A 399 20.71 -40.32 19.38
N ALA A 400 19.88 -41.38 19.25
CA ALA A 400 19.71 -42.24 18.09
C ALA A 400 19.84 -41.49 16.77
N SER A 401 20.79 -41.93 15.93
CA SER A 401 21.17 -41.31 14.67
C SER A 401 19.98 -40.99 13.77
N ILE A 402 20.11 -39.97 12.91
CA ILE A 402 19.20 -39.74 11.77
C ILE A 402 19.40 -40.75 10.63
N ILE A 403 20.13 -41.84 10.88
CA ILE A 403 20.44 -42.92 9.93
C ILE A 403 19.19 -43.56 9.34
N ASN A 404 18.07 -43.56 10.07
CA ASN A 404 16.81 -44.20 9.70
C ASN A 404 15.88 -43.31 8.86
N TRP A 405 16.31 -42.11 8.51
CA TRP A 405 15.58 -41.25 7.58
C TRP A 405 15.60 -41.86 6.17
N ASP A 406 14.41 -42.03 5.59
CA ASP A 406 14.27 -42.36 4.17
C ASP A 406 14.40 -41.07 3.36
N VAL A 407 15.58 -40.84 2.80
CA VAL A 407 15.89 -39.64 2.01
C VAL A 407 15.89 -39.92 0.50
N SER A 408 15.32 -41.06 0.08
CA SER A 408 15.40 -41.54 -1.31
C SER A 408 14.82 -40.58 -2.34
N ASN A 409 13.83 -39.76 -1.94
CA ASN A 409 13.17 -38.76 -2.79
C ASN A 409 13.78 -37.35 -2.69
N VAL A 410 14.84 -37.14 -1.89
CA VAL A 410 15.46 -35.82 -1.72
C VAL A 410 16.34 -35.50 -2.93
N GLU A 411 15.98 -34.46 -3.66
CA GLU A 411 16.68 -33.98 -4.85
C GLU A 411 17.83 -33.01 -4.49
N ASN A 412 17.72 -32.26 -3.39
CA ASN A 412 18.71 -31.23 -3.03
C ASN A 412 19.16 -31.32 -1.56
N PHE A 413 20.44 -31.66 -1.36
CA PHE A 413 21.14 -31.68 -0.07
C PHE A 413 22.20 -30.57 0.06
N SER A 414 22.29 -29.64 -0.90
CA SER A 414 23.37 -28.66 -0.94
C SER A 414 23.44 -27.86 0.35
N ALA A 415 24.64 -27.73 0.91
CA ALA A 415 24.93 -27.03 2.16
C ALA A 415 24.13 -27.51 3.40
N MET A 416 23.48 -28.68 3.36
CA MET A 416 22.57 -29.14 4.42
C MET A 416 23.18 -29.06 5.82
N PHE A 417 24.45 -29.43 5.99
CA PHE A 417 25.22 -29.37 7.23
C PHE A 417 26.45 -28.47 7.14
N GLU A 418 26.50 -27.56 6.16
CA GLU A 418 27.63 -26.64 6.04
C GLU A 418 27.73 -25.77 7.31
N ASN A 419 28.91 -25.69 7.91
CA ASN A 419 29.19 -25.01 9.18
C ASN A 419 28.40 -25.55 10.39
N ALA A 420 27.82 -26.76 10.33
CA ALA A 420 27.27 -27.43 11.52
C ALA A 420 28.43 -28.03 12.34
N GLU A 421 29.13 -27.19 13.10
CA GLU A 421 30.45 -27.51 13.70
C GLU A 421 30.46 -28.75 14.60
N THR A 422 29.36 -29.05 15.28
CA THR A 422 29.23 -30.21 16.20
C THR A 422 28.64 -31.47 15.55
N PHE A 423 28.20 -31.37 14.30
CA PHE A 423 27.52 -32.47 13.61
C PHE A 423 28.44 -33.68 13.42
N ASN A 424 28.00 -34.85 13.90
CA ASN A 424 28.73 -36.10 13.82
C ASN A 424 27.81 -37.34 13.80
N GLN A 425 26.67 -37.24 13.11
CA GLN A 425 25.68 -38.32 13.02
C GLN A 425 26.02 -39.31 11.91
N ASP A 426 25.66 -40.58 12.11
CA ASP A 426 25.87 -41.67 11.13
C ASP A 426 24.78 -41.61 10.06
N LEU A 427 25.19 -41.50 8.79
CA LEU A 427 24.31 -41.39 7.62
C LEU A 427 24.47 -42.57 6.67
N SER A 428 25.12 -43.66 7.11
CA SER A 428 25.55 -44.73 6.23
C SER A 428 24.41 -45.44 5.49
N ASP A 429 23.20 -45.52 6.07
CA ASP A 429 22.03 -46.14 5.43
C ASP A 429 21.22 -45.20 4.50
N TRP A 430 21.63 -43.95 4.33
CA TRP A 430 20.93 -43.01 3.44
C TRP A 430 21.07 -43.42 1.97
N GLU A 431 19.95 -43.52 1.26
CA GLU A 431 19.89 -43.77 -0.18
C GLU A 431 19.73 -42.44 -0.94
N LEU A 432 20.74 -42.06 -1.75
CA LEU A 432 20.79 -40.77 -2.45
C LEU A 432 20.42 -40.90 -3.94
N CYS A 433 19.42 -41.70 -4.26
CA CYS A 433 19.09 -42.08 -5.64
C CYS A 433 18.65 -40.91 -6.51
N ASP A 434 17.80 -40.03 -5.97
CA ASP A 434 17.21 -38.90 -6.68
C ASP A 434 17.96 -37.59 -6.42
N ALA A 435 19.05 -37.63 -5.65
CA ALA A 435 19.86 -36.45 -5.35
C ALA A 435 20.42 -35.83 -6.64
N GLU A 436 20.00 -34.61 -6.98
CA GLU A 436 20.58 -33.85 -8.08
C GLU A 436 21.81 -33.04 -7.62
N THR A 437 21.77 -32.52 -6.39
CA THR A 437 22.85 -31.69 -5.83
C THR A 437 23.16 -32.02 -4.37
N ILE A 438 24.45 -32.23 -4.08
CA ILE A 438 25.00 -32.48 -2.72
C ILE A 438 26.17 -31.52 -2.39
N GLU A 439 26.29 -30.42 -3.13
CA GLU A 439 27.42 -29.48 -3.05
C GLU A 439 27.55 -28.89 -1.65
N ASP A 440 28.78 -28.87 -1.12
CA ASP A 440 29.12 -28.32 0.19
C ASP A 440 28.31 -28.89 1.36
N MET A 441 27.63 -30.03 1.20
CA MET A 441 26.74 -30.63 2.20
C MET A 441 27.35 -30.68 3.60
N PHE A 442 28.65 -30.99 3.72
CA PHE A 442 29.37 -31.05 4.99
C PHE A 442 30.43 -29.97 5.15
N SER A 443 30.48 -28.97 4.28
CA SER A 443 31.57 -27.99 4.28
C SER A 443 31.75 -27.34 5.66
N GLU A 444 32.96 -27.35 6.20
CA GLU A 444 33.27 -26.83 7.55
C GLU A 444 32.51 -27.52 8.73
N ALA A 445 31.94 -28.71 8.55
CA ALA A 445 31.44 -29.56 9.65
C ALA A 445 32.60 -30.21 10.42
N PHE A 446 33.26 -29.47 11.31
CA PHE A 446 34.55 -29.87 11.90
C PHE A 446 34.54 -31.12 12.77
N SER A 447 33.40 -31.48 13.38
CA SER A 447 33.27 -32.65 14.26
C SER A 447 32.90 -33.94 13.53
N LEU A 448 32.63 -33.89 12.22
CA LEU A 448 32.20 -35.03 11.44
C LEU A 448 33.32 -36.08 11.31
N ASP A 449 33.10 -37.24 11.91
CA ASP A 449 34.06 -38.37 11.97
C ASP A 449 33.42 -39.73 11.65
N GLN A 450 32.20 -39.75 11.09
CA GLN A 450 31.47 -40.99 10.76
C GLN A 450 31.89 -41.63 9.43
N PRO A 451 31.76 -42.96 9.28
CA PRO A 451 31.99 -43.66 8.02
C PRO A 451 30.76 -43.63 7.09
N PHE A 452 30.94 -43.32 5.80
CA PHE A 452 29.87 -43.27 4.78
C PHE A 452 29.80 -44.53 3.91
N VAL A 453 30.00 -45.71 4.49
CA VAL A 453 30.23 -46.96 3.73
C VAL A 453 28.99 -47.42 2.95
N GLY A 454 27.77 -47.18 3.45
CA GLY A 454 26.55 -47.65 2.76
C GLY A 454 26.21 -46.86 1.48
N TRP A 455 26.73 -45.64 1.32
CA TRP A 455 26.57 -44.85 0.07
C TRP A 455 27.24 -45.52 -1.13
N ALA A 456 28.21 -46.42 -0.89
CA ALA A 456 28.91 -47.21 -1.89
C ALA A 456 28.20 -48.54 -2.26
N GLN A 457 27.25 -48.98 -1.44
CA GLN A 457 26.63 -50.31 -1.51
C GLN A 457 25.18 -50.30 -2.01
N GLY A 458 24.58 -49.11 -2.18
CA GLY A 458 23.21 -48.93 -2.64
C GLY A 458 22.96 -49.35 -4.10
N ASN A 459 21.70 -49.63 -4.43
CA ASN A 459 21.26 -50.03 -5.78
C ASN A 459 21.22 -48.88 -6.81
N CYS A 460 21.60 -47.66 -6.40
CA CYS A 460 21.54 -46.46 -7.22
C CYS A 460 22.95 -45.94 -7.48
N ALA A 461 23.21 -45.57 -8.74
CA ALA A 461 24.44 -44.88 -9.08
C ALA A 461 24.39 -43.47 -8.50
N LEU A 462 25.31 -43.12 -7.58
CA LEU A 462 25.47 -41.74 -7.14
C LEU A 462 25.68 -40.82 -8.36
N PRO A 463 25.15 -39.59 -8.36
CA PRO A 463 25.27 -38.67 -9.48
C PRO A 463 26.69 -38.10 -9.48
N ASN A 464 27.56 -38.66 -10.32
CA ASN A 464 28.93 -38.21 -10.57
C ASN A 464 29.87 -38.21 -9.34
N LEU A 465 31.03 -38.87 -9.47
CA LEU A 465 32.08 -38.86 -8.44
C LEU A 465 32.54 -37.43 -8.09
N ASP A 466 32.49 -36.48 -9.04
CA ASP A 466 32.83 -35.07 -8.79
C ASP A 466 31.91 -34.40 -7.75
N ASN A 467 30.62 -34.74 -7.73
CA ASN A 467 29.67 -34.17 -6.77
C ASN A 467 29.95 -34.66 -5.35
N MET A 468 30.48 -35.87 -5.20
CA MET A 468 30.81 -36.44 -3.90
C MET A 468 32.04 -35.78 -3.28
N ASP A 469 33.04 -35.41 -4.09
CA ASP A 469 34.17 -34.60 -3.61
C ASP A 469 33.71 -33.18 -3.20
N ASN A 470 32.75 -32.59 -3.94
CA ASN A 470 32.18 -31.28 -3.62
C ASN A 470 31.37 -31.27 -2.31
N ALA A 471 30.81 -32.41 -1.87
CA ALA A 471 30.09 -32.51 -0.61
C ALA A 471 30.99 -32.30 0.63
N PHE A 472 32.31 -32.54 0.51
CA PHE A 472 33.27 -32.55 1.62
C PHE A 472 34.30 -31.41 1.59
N ASN A 473 34.06 -30.35 0.81
CA ASN A 473 34.94 -29.19 0.73
C ASN A 473 35.30 -28.64 2.13
N TYR A 474 36.57 -28.31 2.35
CA TYR A 474 37.05 -27.68 3.60
C TYR A 474 36.75 -28.43 4.93
N THR A 475 36.42 -29.73 4.89
CA THR A 475 36.20 -30.55 6.09
C THR A 475 37.49 -31.13 6.68
N ASN A 476 37.50 -31.36 8.00
CA ASN A 476 38.65 -31.97 8.72
C ASN A 476 38.75 -33.50 8.54
N ILE A 477 37.96 -34.12 7.65
CA ILE A 477 38.02 -35.56 7.40
C ILE A 477 39.33 -35.89 6.70
N SER A 478 40.15 -36.74 7.33
CA SER A 478 41.45 -37.14 6.75
C SER A 478 41.29 -37.72 5.34
N LYS A 479 42.21 -37.39 4.41
CA LYS A 479 42.23 -37.97 3.05
C LYS A 479 42.22 -39.50 3.07
N SER A 480 42.82 -40.12 4.08
CA SER A 480 42.82 -41.57 4.30
C SER A 480 41.44 -42.14 4.63
N ARG A 481 40.58 -41.40 5.34
CA ARG A 481 39.19 -41.77 5.64
C ARG A 481 38.26 -41.53 4.44
N ARG A 482 38.49 -40.47 3.66
CA ARG A 482 37.83 -40.29 2.35
C ARG A 482 38.17 -41.44 1.42
N ASN A 483 39.43 -41.87 1.38
CA ASN A 483 39.87 -43.02 0.61
C ASN A 483 39.31 -44.36 1.13
N ALA A 484 38.99 -44.48 2.42
CA ALA A 484 38.33 -45.68 2.97
C ALA A 484 36.87 -45.86 2.47
N MET A 485 36.22 -44.79 1.99
CA MET A 485 34.93 -44.87 1.27
C MET A 485 35.08 -45.56 -0.10
N TYR A 486 36.28 -45.55 -0.68
CA TYR A 486 36.59 -46.21 -1.96
C TYR A 486 37.07 -47.67 -1.80
N ASP A 487 37.52 -48.07 -0.62
CA ASP A 487 38.24 -49.34 -0.39
C ASP A 487 37.49 -50.33 0.54
N GLY A 488 36.24 -50.02 0.90
CA GLY A 488 35.34 -50.93 1.61
C GLY A 488 34.94 -52.09 0.69
N GLY A 489 35.68 -53.19 0.77
CA GLY A 489 35.51 -54.39 -0.04
C GLY A 489 34.04 -54.76 -0.30
N ASP A 490 33.71 -54.87 -1.60
CA ASP A 490 32.42 -55.16 -2.21
C ASP A 490 31.45 -53.96 -2.34
N GLY A 491 31.61 -53.15 -3.41
CA GLY A 491 30.62 -52.12 -3.80
C GLY A 491 30.87 -51.44 -5.14
N TRP A 492 32.00 -50.76 -5.33
CA TRP A 492 32.30 -50.07 -6.60
C TRP A 492 32.91 -51.01 -7.62
N ARG A 493 32.09 -51.82 -8.30
CA ARG A 493 32.53 -52.46 -9.55
C ARG A 493 32.65 -51.39 -10.64
N ASN A 494 33.84 -50.82 -10.68
CA ASN A 494 34.59 -50.38 -11.85
C ASN A 494 33.97 -50.89 -13.17
N LEU A 495 33.15 -50.06 -13.82
CA LEU A 495 32.86 -50.19 -15.25
C LEU A 495 33.85 -49.29 -15.99
N GLY A 496 35.05 -49.86 -16.22
CA GLY A 496 35.99 -49.42 -17.25
C GLY A 496 37.00 -48.36 -16.80
N ASP A 497 37.98 -48.75 -15.99
CA ASP A 497 39.37 -48.93 -16.45
C ASP A 497 40.31 -49.02 -15.24
N ILE A 498 40.76 -50.25 -14.94
CA ILE A 498 41.86 -50.46 -13.99
C ILE A 498 43.17 -50.42 -14.77
N LYS A 499 43.88 -49.30 -14.67
CA LYS A 499 45.35 -49.29 -14.68
C LYS A 499 45.88 -48.47 -13.51
N ASN A 500 46.50 -49.20 -12.60
CA ASN A 500 47.55 -48.79 -11.66
C ASN A 500 47.11 -47.99 -10.42
N ILE A 501 46.82 -48.73 -9.36
CA ILE A 501 47.22 -48.32 -8.00
C ILE A 501 48.33 -49.28 -7.56
N TRP A 502 49.50 -48.69 -7.30
CA TRP A 502 50.61 -49.30 -6.57
C TRP A 502 50.33 -49.22 -5.06
N PRO A 503 50.71 -50.24 -4.27
CA PRO A 503 50.94 -50.07 -2.84
C PRO A 503 52.40 -49.65 -2.59
N SER A 504 52.59 -48.60 -1.80
CA SER A 504 53.90 -48.26 -1.23
C SER A 504 54.22 -49.13 -0.03
N GLU A 505 55.39 -49.75 -0.08
CA GLU A 505 56.26 -50.20 1.02
C GLU A 505 55.71 -51.26 2.00
N TYR A 506 56.16 -52.52 1.84
CA TYR A 506 56.90 -53.27 2.88
C TYR A 506 57.50 -54.58 2.30
N GLU A 507 58.82 -54.68 2.45
CA GLU A 507 59.72 -55.85 2.54
C GLU A 507 59.82 -56.95 1.45
N ASP A 508 61.09 -57.17 1.07
CA ASP A 508 61.75 -58.43 0.73
C ASP A 508 61.04 -59.41 -0.22
N ASN A 509 61.53 -59.52 -1.47
CA ASN A 509 62.33 -60.68 -1.87
C ASN A 509 62.84 -60.59 -3.33
N VAL A 510 64.14 -60.86 -3.41
CA VAL A 510 64.95 -61.34 -4.54
C VAL A 510 64.18 -62.15 -5.59
N PHE A 511 64.33 -61.81 -6.87
CA PHE A 511 64.69 -62.77 -7.93
C PHE A 511 65.13 -62.04 -9.21
N CYS A 512 66.31 -62.42 -9.73
CA CYS A 512 66.85 -61.93 -11.00
C CYS A 512 66.92 -63.05 -12.06
N TRP A 513 66.97 -62.59 -13.32
CA TRP A 513 67.56 -63.16 -14.57
C TRP A 513 66.66 -63.98 -15.53
N PRO A 514 66.99 -64.13 -16.84
CA PRO A 514 67.85 -63.33 -17.76
C PRO A 514 67.25 -63.09 -19.19
N TRP A 515 67.85 -62.19 -19.99
CA TRP A 515 68.23 -62.24 -21.43
C TRP A 515 68.14 -60.88 -22.16
N ASP A 516 69.20 -60.62 -22.93
CA ASP A 516 69.66 -59.38 -23.58
C ASP A 516 68.73 -58.77 -24.64
N GLU A 517 68.71 -57.43 -24.73
CA GLU A 517 69.14 -56.64 -25.90
C GLU A 517 68.90 -55.14 -25.62
N CYS A 518 69.98 -54.36 -25.50
CA CYS A 518 69.91 -52.91 -25.40
C CYS A 518 69.67 -52.32 -26.79
N ASN A 519 68.44 -51.87 -27.06
CA ASN A 519 68.20 -50.87 -28.10
C ASN A 519 68.73 -49.53 -27.59
N GLU A 520 69.38 -48.75 -28.46
CA GLU A 520 69.53 -47.31 -28.24
C GLU A 520 68.12 -46.72 -28.34
N TYR A 521 67.62 -46.19 -27.23
CA TYR A 521 66.29 -45.60 -27.15
C TYR A 521 66.37 -44.13 -27.53
N ASP A 522 65.46 -43.68 -28.40
CA ASP A 522 65.36 -42.28 -28.76
C ASP A 522 64.70 -41.50 -27.61
N PRO A 523 65.15 -40.25 -27.35
CA PRO A 523 64.48 -39.39 -26.39
C PRO A 523 63.02 -39.18 -26.82
N PRO A 524 62.07 -39.17 -25.88
CA PRO A 524 60.66 -38.94 -26.19
C PRO A 524 60.45 -37.61 -26.92
N VAL A 525 59.47 -37.56 -27.82
CA VAL A 525 59.15 -36.35 -28.62
C VAL A 525 57.70 -35.94 -28.39
N ILE A 526 57.47 -34.65 -28.11
CA ILE A 526 56.12 -34.10 -27.98
C ILE A 526 55.47 -33.98 -29.38
N ALA A 527 54.36 -34.66 -29.61
CA ALA A 527 53.67 -34.75 -30.91
C ALA A 527 53.15 -33.38 -31.42
N ASP A 528 53.05 -33.21 -32.75
CA ASP A 528 52.64 -31.96 -33.45
C ASP A 528 51.13 -31.66 -33.43
N GLY A 529 50.46 -31.88 -32.30
CA GLY A 529 49.05 -31.51 -32.17
C GLY A 529 48.87 -29.98 -32.04
N THR A 530 47.70 -29.48 -32.47
CA THR A 530 47.33 -28.06 -32.37
C THR A 530 46.12 -27.93 -31.44
N PRO A 531 46.22 -27.20 -30.31
CA PRO A 531 45.08 -26.90 -29.46
C PRO A 531 44.00 -26.12 -30.22
N SER A 532 42.73 -26.35 -29.87
CA SER A 532 41.60 -25.62 -30.48
C SER A 532 41.57 -24.17 -30.02
N ASN A 533 41.14 -23.24 -30.87
CA ASN A 533 40.88 -21.86 -30.44
C ASN A 533 39.80 -21.84 -29.35
N VAL A 534 39.88 -20.87 -28.44
CA VAL A 534 38.95 -20.71 -27.30
C VAL A 534 38.38 -19.29 -27.29
N GLN A 535 37.36 -19.06 -26.46
CA GLN A 535 36.84 -17.71 -26.19
C GLN A 535 37.08 -17.33 -24.72
N GLN A 536 37.09 -16.04 -24.43
CA GLN A 536 37.07 -15.55 -23.04
C GLN A 536 35.92 -16.20 -22.24
N TYR A 537 36.13 -16.34 -20.94
CA TYR A 537 35.15 -16.87 -19.97
C TYR A 537 34.73 -18.34 -20.16
N GLN A 538 35.39 -19.08 -21.04
CA GLN A 538 35.22 -20.54 -21.12
C GLN A 538 36.03 -21.23 -20.02
N THR A 539 35.40 -22.21 -19.35
CA THR A 539 36.09 -23.14 -18.44
C THR A 539 36.15 -24.51 -19.10
N LEU A 540 37.36 -24.99 -19.35
CA LEU A 540 37.63 -26.24 -20.05
C LEU A 540 38.47 -27.15 -19.15
N SER A 541 37.83 -28.11 -18.48
CA SER A 541 38.48 -29.07 -17.58
C SER A 541 39.29 -30.17 -18.31
N SER A 542 39.17 -30.25 -19.64
CA SER A 542 39.93 -31.15 -20.50
C SER A 542 40.19 -30.47 -21.85
N TYR A 543 40.91 -29.36 -21.81
CA TYR A 543 41.12 -28.49 -22.96
C TYR A 543 42.01 -29.13 -24.03
N TYR A 544 43.18 -29.63 -23.64
CA TYR A 544 44.14 -30.21 -24.57
C TYR A 544 45.01 -31.25 -23.89
N GLN A 545 45.07 -32.45 -24.46
CA GLN A 545 45.92 -33.52 -23.97
C GLN A 545 47.28 -33.45 -24.65
N VAL A 546 48.35 -33.26 -23.87
CA VAL A 546 49.72 -33.35 -24.39
C VAL A 546 50.03 -34.82 -24.69
N VAL A 547 50.37 -35.11 -25.94
CA VAL A 547 50.76 -36.45 -26.38
C VAL A 547 52.26 -36.49 -26.60
N VAL A 548 52.92 -37.44 -25.93
CA VAL A 548 54.36 -37.69 -26.07
C VAL A 548 54.51 -39.04 -26.76
N ASP A 549 55.19 -39.05 -27.90
CA ASP A 549 55.55 -40.28 -28.59
C ASP A 549 56.73 -40.93 -27.86
N THR A 550 56.47 -42.10 -27.30
CA THR A 550 57.44 -42.92 -26.54
C THR A 550 57.69 -44.27 -27.21
N THR A 551 57.24 -44.45 -28.46
CA THR A 551 57.23 -45.75 -29.16
C THR A 551 58.62 -46.37 -29.35
N ASN A 552 59.67 -45.55 -29.34
CA ASN A 552 61.08 -45.98 -29.39
C ASN A 552 61.87 -45.64 -28.10
N SER A 553 61.19 -45.30 -27.00
CA SER A 553 61.79 -44.90 -25.71
C SER A 553 61.81 -46.05 -24.69
N TYR A 554 62.60 -45.92 -23.61
CA TYR A 554 62.74 -46.99 -22.60
C TYR A 554 61.37 -47.40 -22.02
N PRO A 555 61.05 -48.70 -21.88
CA PRO A 555 59.84 -49.12 -21.19
C PRO A 555 59.90 -48.70 -19.72
N GLY A 556 58.91 -47.91 -19.27
CA GLY A 556 58.81 -47.46 -17.88
C GLY A 556 59.30 -46.03 -17.60
N ILE A 557 59.57 -45.22 -18.63
CA ILE A 557 59.87 -43.78 -18.41
C ILE A 557 58.70 -43.10 -17.69
N SER A 558 59.04 -42.37 -16.63
CA SER A 558 58.08 -41.52 -15.92
C SER A 558 58.12 -40.13 -16.54
N LEU A 559 56.98 -39.68 -17.06
CA LEU A 559 56.82 -38.34 -17.60
C LEU A 559 56.19 -37.45 -16.52
N VAL A 560 56.80 -36.29 -16.27
CA VAL A 560 56.20 -35.26 -15.44
C VAL A 560 55.95 -34.03 -16.29
N PHE A 561 54.70 -33.61 -16.36
CA PHE A 561 54.28 -32.47 -17.16
C PHE A 561 54.21 -31.21 -16.32
N SER A 562 54.74 -30.11 -16.84
CA SER A 562 54.65 -28.78 -16.24
C SER A 562 54.47 -27.71 -17.32
N LEU A 563 54.21 -26.49 -16.88
CA LEU A 563 54.06 -25.32 -17.72
C LEU A 563 55.01 -24.22 -17.20
N ASP A 564 55.87 -23.70 -18.08
CA ASP A 564 56.89 -22.70 -17.71
C ASP A 564 56.43 -21.26 -17.96
N ASP A 565 55.64 -21.04 -19.03
CA ASP A 565 55.07 -19.74 -19.39
C ASP A 565 53.61 -19.93 -19.82
N GLN A 566 52.69 -19.90 -18.84
CA GLN A 566 51.27 -20.21 -19.03
C GLN A 566 50.39 -18.96 -18.91
N PRO A 567 49.33 -18.84 -19.72
CA PRO A 567 48.31 -17.82 -19.50
C PRO A 567 47.57 -18.04 -18.19
N ALA A 568 47.03 -16.95 -17.63
CA ALA A 568 46.27 -17.00 -16.39
C ALA A 568 45.12 -18.01 -16.48
N GLY A 569 44.92 -18.77 -15.39
CA GLY A 569 43.86 -19.77 -15.27
C GLY A 569 44.14 -21.09 -16.01
N MET A 570 45.28 -21.24 -16.68
CA MET A 570 45.71 -22.50 -17.30
C MET A 570 46.50 -23.34 -16.29
N SER A 571 46.23 -24.65 -16.27
CA SER A 571 46.96 -25.63 -15.47
C SER A 571 47.13 -26.92 -16.26
N ILE A 572 48.17 -27.70 -15.93
CA ILE A 572 48.39 -29.02 -16.51
C ILE A 572 48.44 -30.05 -15.38
N ASN A 573 47.78 -31.18 -15.58
CA ASN A 573 47.90 -32.31 -14.68
C ASN A 573 49.27 -32.98 -14.89
N SER A 574 50.09 -33.00 -13.84
CA SER A 574 51.51 -33.37 -13.94
C SER A 574 51.78 -34.83 -14.28
N SER A 575 50.80 -35.73 -14.14
CA SER A 575 50.95 -37.16 -14.47
C SER A 575 50.30 -37.57 -15.78
N SER A 576 49.20 -36.91 -16.15
CA SER A 576 48.47 -37.22 -17.39
C SER A 576 48.86 -36.32 -18.55
N GLY A 577 49.32 -35.08 -18.32
CA GLY A 577 49.56 -34.09 -19.37
C GLY A 577 48.27 -33.43 -19.91
N MET A 578 47.13 -33.65 -19.24
CA MET A 578 45.88 -32.97 -19.58
C MET A 578 45.94 -31.51 -19.14
N ILE A 579 45.73 -30.60 -20.07
CA ILE A 579 45.62 -29.17 -19.80
C ILE A 579 44.18 -28.83 -19.50
N SER A 580 43.97 -28.12 -18.40
CA SER A 580 42.72 -27.47 -18.05
C SER A 580 42.91 -25.95 -18.16
N TRP A 581 41.88 -25.23 -18.60
CA TRP A 581 41.97 -23.79 -18.74
C TRP A 581 40.66 -23.11 -18.36
N ASN A 582 40.71 -22.28 -17.32
CA ASN A 582 39.73 -21.22 -17.11
C ASN A 582 40.24 -19.96 -17.79
N VAL A 583 39.75 -19.68 -18.99
CA VAL A 583 40.27 -18.61 -19.86
C VAL A 583 40.07 -17.23 -19.23
N GLY A 584 39.03 -17.06 -18.41
CA GLY A 584 38.72 -15.79 -17.73
C GLY A 584 38.67 -14.60 -18.71
N ASN A 585 39.10 -13.42 -18.26
CA ASN A 585 39.28 -12.23 -19.10
C ASN A 585 40.70 -12.14 -19.71
N ALA A 586 41.25 -13.26 -20.19
CA ALA A 586 42.56 -13.24 -20.86
C ALA A 586 42.55 -12.29 -22.07
N SER A 587 43.70 -11.67 -22.38
CA SER A 587 43.82 -10.74 -23.51
C SER A 587 43.46 -11.42 -24.84
N THR A 588 42.66 -10.74 -25.66
CA THR A 588 42.20 -11.27 -26.95
C THR A 588 43.33 -11.29 -27.98
N GLY A 589 43.28 -12.27 -28.89
CA GLY A 589 44.33 -12.49 -29.89
C GLY A 589 45.12 -13.78 -29.67
N THR A 590 46.31 -13.86 -30.25
CA THR A 590 47.16 -15.05 -30.18
C THR A 590 47.92 -15.08 -28.85
N VAL A 591 47.69 -16.11 -28.05
CA VAL A 591 48.36 -16.38 -26.78
C VAL A 591 49.21 -17.65 -26.95
N SER A 592 50.41 -17.68 -26.38
CA SER A 592 51.29 -18.84 -26.40
C SER A 592 51.47 -19.42 -25.00
N PHE A 593 51.67 -20.73 -24.91
CA PHE A 593 52.12 -21.40 -23.70
C PHE A 593 53.15 -22.47 -24.01
N THR A 594 54.09 -22.69 -23.09
CA THR A 594 55.15 -23.69 -23.23
C THR A 594 54.93 -24.83 -22.25
N VAL A 595 54.77 -26.04 -22.79
CA VAL A 595 54.74 -27.29 -22.01
C VAL A 595 56.16 -27.81 -21.87
N GLU A 596 56.51 -28.16 -20.64
CA GLU A 596 57.73 -28.92 -20.34
C GLU A 596 57.37 -30.34 -19.91
N VAL A 597 58.16 -31.30 -20.38
CA VAL A 597 58.04 -32.70 -19.98
C VAL A 597 59.39 -33.15 -19.46
N ASP A 598 59.45 -33.37 -18.16
CA ASP A 598 60.62 -33.93 -17.50
C ASP A 598 60.58 -35.46 -17.58
N TYR A 599 61.70 -36.05 -18.00
CA TYR A 599 61.92 -37.49 -18.01
C TYR A 599 63.40 -37.78 -17.69
N ASP A 600 63.66 -38.71 -16.78
CA ASP A 600 65.02 -39.22 -16.46
C ASP A 600 66.13 -38.14 -16.29
N SER A 601 65.80 -37.00 -15.68
CA SER A 601 66.70 -35.84 -15.43
C SER A 601 66.99 -34.94 -16.65
N GLU A 602 66.26 -35.12 -17.75
CA GLU A 602 66.22 -34.23 -18.92
C GLU A 602 64.83 -33.60 -19.08
N THR A 603 64.76 -32.47 -19.78
CA THR A 603 63.51 -31.74 -20.04
C THR A 603 63.38 -31.46 -21.54
N ILE A 604 62.26 -31.87 -22.13
CA ILE A 604 61.87 -31.46 -23.49
C ILE A 604 60.74 -30.44 -23.40
N THR A 605 60.77 -29.43 -24.28
CA THR A 605 59.78 -28.36 -24.25
C THR A 605 59.11 -28.18 -25.61
N LYS A 606 57.85 -27.72 -25.58
CA LYS A 606 57.11 -27.34 -26.78
C LYS A 606 56.19 -26.18 -26.53
N THR A 607 56.30 -25.17 -27.38
CA THR A 607 55.42 -24.00 -27.36
C THR A 607 54.23 -24.21 -28.29
N TYR A 608 53.03 -23.99 -27.76
CA TYR A 608 51.78 -23.97 -28.50
C TYR A 608 51.26 -22.53 -28.60
N THR A 609 50.50 -22.25 -29.66
CA THR A 609 49.79 -20.99 -29.84
C THR A 609 48.30 -21.25 -29.99
N VAL A 610 47.48 -20.50 -29.28
CA VAL A 610 46.01 -20.55 -29.32
C VAL A 610 45.47 -19.14 -29.59
N ASN A 611 44.43 -19.01 -30.41
CA ASN A 611 43.72 -17.75 -30.52
C ASN A 611 42.58 -17.71 -29.51
N VAL A 612 42.56 -16.66 -28.68
CA VAL A 612 41.47 -16.34 -27.75
C VAL A 612 40.60 -15.27 -28.40
N ALA A 613 39.38 -15.64 -28.78
CA ALA A 613 38.40 -14.68 -29.26
C ALA A 613 37.65 -14.00 -28.10
N GLU A 614 37.08 -12.82 -28.35
CA GLU A 614 36.17 -12.17 -27.40
C GLU A 614 34.99 -13.09 -27.07
N GLY A 615 34.58 -13.09 -25.80
CA GLY A 615 33.46 -13.87 -25.27
C GLY A 615 32.66 -13.05 -24.27
N THR A 616 31.43 -13.46 -24.01
CA THR A 616 30.53 -12.86 -23.00
C THR A 616 30.49 -13.74 -21.76
N PHE A 617 30.51 -13.15 -20.57
CA PHE A 617 30.36 -13.91 -19.33
C PHE A 617 28.89 -14.17 -19.05
N THR A 618 28.48 -15.44 -18.99
CA THR A 618 27.10 -15.85 -18.68
C THR A 618 26.95 -16.11 -17.18
N PHE A 619 25.96 -15.46 -16.56
CA PHE A 619 25.63 -15.68 -15.16
C PHE A 619 24.57 -16.77 -15.02
N PRO A 620 24.89 -17.94 -14.43
CA PRO A 620 23.95 -19.06 -14.29
C PRO A 620 22.89 -18.82 -13.20
N ASN A 621 23.12 -17.90 -12.25
CA ASN A 621 22.18 -17.60 -11.19
C ASN A 621 22.35 -16.17 -10.63
N ARG A 622 21.31 -15.70 -9.92
CA ARG A 622 21.27 -14.36 -9.31
C ARG A 622 22.40 -14.11 -8.32
N THR A 623 22.80 -15.11 -7.54
CA THR A 623 23.85 -14.95 -6.50
C THR A 623 25.19 -14.58 -7.12
N GLN A 624 25.59 -15.24 -8.20
CA GLN A 624 26.83 -14.91 -8.91
C GLN A 624 26.76 -13.51 -9.55
N LEU A 625 25.62 -13.15 -10.14
CA LEU A 625 25.41 -11.81 -10.69
C LEU A 625 25.49 -10.72 -9.59
N LEU A 626 24.85 -10.94 -8.44
CA LEU A 626 24.88 -10.01 -7.31
C LEU A 626 26.30 -9.84 -6.75
N ASN A 627 27.06 -10.93 -6.62
CA ASN A 627 28.46 -10.89 -6.17
C ASN A 627 29.34 -10.12 -7.18
N ALA A 628 29.13 -10.34 -8.48
CA ALA A 628 29.83 -9.59 -9.52
C ALA A 628 29.50 -8.09 -9.45
N ILE A 629 28.23 -7.73 -9.21
CA ILE A 629 27.80 -6.33 -9.06
C ILE A 629 28.38 -5.69 -7.80
N ALA A 630 28.38 -6.40 -6.66
CA ALA A 630 28.99 -5.92 -5.42
C ALA A 630 30.48 -5.60 -5.61
N SER A 631 31.18 -6.36 -6.45
CA SER A 631 32.60 -6.16 -6.76
C SER A 631 32.89 -4.98 -7.70
N LEU A 632 31.87 -4.33 -8.30
CA LEU A 632 32.05 -3.20 -9.19
C LEU A 632 32.51 -1.92 -8.50
N GLY A 633 32.23 -1.76 -7.20
CA GLY A 633 32.55 -0.53 -6.45
C GLY A 633 31.96 0.74 -7.08
N GLY A 634 30.91 0.63 -7.90
CA GLY A 634 30.29 1.73 -8.65
C GLY A 634 30.86 2.01 -10.04
N GLY A 635 31.84 1.24 -10.53
CA GLY A 635 32.38 1.34 -11.89
C GLY A 635 31.60 0.52 -12.94
N CYS A 636 31.79 0.85 -14.24
CA CYS A 636 31.07 0.21 -15.36
C CYS A 636 31.87 -0.82 -16.15
N SER A 637 33.11 -1.06 -15.75
CA SER A 637 33.99 -2.06 -16.34
C SER A 637 34.58 -2.89 -15.21
N HIS A 638 34.40 -4.21 -15.26
CA HIS A 638 34.96 -5.12 -14.28
C HIS A 638 36.04 -5.99 -14.91
N SER A 639 37.27 -5.95 -14.40
CA SER A 639 38.37 -6.70 -15.00
C SER A 639 38.16 -8.22 -14.99
N THR A 640 37.35 -8.74 -14.07
CA THR A 640 37.14 -10.20 -13.95
C THR A 640 36.09 -10.75 -14.91
N TYR A 641 35.00 -9.99 -15.16
CA TYR A 641 33.83 -10.43 -15.94
C TYR A 641 33.63 -9.62 -17.22
N GLY A 642 34.56 -8.73 -17.54
CA GLY A 642 34.48 -7.87 -18.72
C GLY A 642 33.63 -6.64 -18.51
N ASN A 643 33.21 -6.02 -19.62
CA ASN A 643 32.32 -4.87 -19.59
C ASN A 643 30.91 -5.33 -19.20
N ILE A 644 30.27 -4.61 -18.28
CA ILE A 644 28.93 -4.95 -17.81
C ILE A 644 27.88 -5.01 -18.93
N ASN A 645 28.07 -4.25 -20.01
CA ASN A 645 27.16 -4.26 -21.16
C ASN A 645 27.17 -5.59 -21.93
N ASP A 646 28.25 -6.36 -21.80
CA ASP A 646 28.46 -7.63 -22.50
C ASP A 646 28.15 -8.85 -21.59
N TRP A 647 27.60 -8.60 -20.41
CA TRP A 647 27.17 -9.66 -19.50
C TRP A 647 25.92 -10.34 -20.02
N ASP A 648 25.97 -11.67 -20.10
CA ASP A 648 24.82 -12.48 -20.46
C ASP A 648 24.05 -12.85 -19.19
N VAL A 649 22.86 -12.24 -19.05
CA VAL A 649 21.94 -12.40 -17.93
C VAL A 649 20.68 -13.19 -18.31
N THR A 650 20.69 -13.89 -19.45
CA THR A 650 19.51 -14.59 -19.97
C THR A 650 19.00 -15.71 -19.06
N ALA A 651 19.85 -16.30 -18.22
CA ALA A 651 19.45 -17.31 -17.24
C ALA A 651 18.82 -16.72 -15.95
N ILE A 652 18.80 -15.40 -15.80
CA ILE A 652 18.33 -14.74 -14.57
C ILE A 652 16.83 -14.49 -14.65
N THR A 653 16.08 -15.06 -13.70
CA THR A 653 14.63 -14.84 -13.56
C THR A 653 14.27 -13.85 -12.44
N ASP A 654 15.16 -13.67 -11.46
CA ASP A 654 14.97 -12.76 -10.33
C ASP A 654 16.10 -11.72 -10.28
N MET A 655 15.72 -10.45 -10.39
CA MET A 655 16.59 -9.27 -10.27
C MET A 655 16.24 -8.41 -9.05
N ASN A 656 15.55 -8.98 -8.06
CA ASN A 656 15.16 -8.27 -6.85
C ASN A 656 16.37 -7.59 -6.21
N GLY A 657 16.27 -6.30 -5.87
CA GLY A 657 17.27 -5.58 -5.08
C GLY A 657 18.68 -5.49 -5.67
N LEU A 658 18.89 -5.83 -6.96
CA LEU A 658 20.21 -6.05 -7.54
C LEU A 658 21.16 -4.84 -7.44
N PHE A 659 20.61 -3.62 -7.53
CA PHE A 659 21.32 -2.35 -7.42
C PHE A 659 20.78 -1.46 -6.28
N ALA A 660 20.06 -2.04 -5.32
CA ALA A 660 19.48 -1.32 -4.21
C ALA A 660 20.57 -0.73 -3.30
N ASN A 661 20.36 0.48 -2.79
CA ASN A 661 21.30 1.17 -1.89
C ASN A 661 22.72 1.34 -2.48
N THR A 662 22.83 1.46 -3.80
CA THR A 662 24.13 1.67 -4.49
C THR A 662 24.21 3.04 -5.15
N SER A 663 25.43 3.44 -5.55
CA SER A 663 25.69 4.60 -6.41
C SER A 663 25.78 4.21 -7.90
N PHE A 664 25.29 3.01 -8.26
CA PHE A 664 25.42 2.44 -9.59
C PHE A 664 24.73 3.31 -10.66
N ASN A 665 25.42 3.59 -11.76
CA ASN A 665 24.88 4.38 -12.88
C ASN A 665 25.40 3.89 -14.25
N CYS A 666 25.70 2.60 -14.36
CA CYS A 666 26.24 2.05 -15.60
C CYS A 666 25.15 1.72 -16.59
N ASN A 667 25.43 1.94 -17.87
CA ASN A 667 24.51 1.56 -18.93
C ASN A 667 24.39 0.03 -18.96
N ILE A 668 23.15 -0.45 -18.92
CA ILE A 668 22.76 -1.87 -18.97
C ILE A 668 21.60 -2.08 -19.96
N SER A 669 21.40 -1.12 -20.87
CA SER A 669 20.32 -1.17 -21.88
C SER A 669 20.43 -2.36 -22.84
N SER A 670 21.62 -2.97 -22.94
CA SER A 670 21.91 -4.15 -23.75
C SER A 670 21.55 -5.47 -23.10
N TRP A 671 21.22 -5.49 -21.80
CA TRP A 671 20.85 -6.72 -21.10
C TRP A 671 19.55 -7.31 -21.65
N ASP A 672 19.58 -8.61 -21.92
CA ASP A 672 18.39 -9.39 -22.25
C ASP A 672 17.70 -9.83 -20.95
N VAL A 673 16.63 -9.12 -20.60
CA VAL A 673 15.82 -9.38 -19.39
C VAL A 673 14.52 -10.14 -19.69
N SER A 674 14.40 -10.74 -20.88
CA SER A 674 13.16 -11.37 -21.34
C SER A 674 12.69 -12.53 -20.45
N ASN A 675 13.59 -13.18 -19.70
CA ASN A 675 13.26 -14.26 -18.76
C ASN A 675 12.98 -13.78 -17.32
N VAL A 676 13.12 -12.48 -17.03
CA VAL A 676 12.96 -11.94 -15.68
C VAL A 676 11.48 -11.86 -15.31
N THR A 677 11.13 -12.39 -14.14
CA THR A 677 9.79 -12.35 -13.54
C THR A 677 9.71 -11.40 -12.33
N ASN A 678 10.82 -11.17 -11.62
CA ASN A 678 10.87 -10.32 -10.42
C ASN A 678 11.92 -9.21 -10.55
N MET A 679 11.49 -7.94 -10.50
CA MET A 679 12.35 -6.74 -10.52
C MET A 679 12.19 -5.87 -9.27
N ALA A 680 11.59 -6.42 -8.19
CA ALA A 680 11.28 -5.63 -7.02
C ALA A 680 12.54 -5.05 -6.36
N PHE A 681 12.49 -3.82 -5.86
CA PHE A 681 13.59 -3.10 -5.21
C PHE A 681 14.86 -2.90 -6.06
N MET A 682 14.88 -3.29 -7.35
CA MET A 682 16.12 -3.38 -8.14
C MET A 682 16.99 -2.12 -8.09
N PHE A 683 16.40 -0.92 -8.13
CA PHE A 683 17.10 0.38 -8.02
C PHE A 683 16.62 1.21 -6.81
N SER A 684 16.06 0.56 -5.79
CA SER A 684 15.58 1.24 -4.58
C SER A 684 16.72 1.93 -3.83
N TYR A 685 16.51 3.15 -3.36
CA TYR A 685 17.52 4.01 -2.73
C TYR A 685 18.77 4.30 -3.59
N ASN A 686 18.74 3.99 -4.89
CA ASN A 686 19.83 4.36 -5.79
C ASN A 686 19.68 5.84 -6.19
N SER A 687 20.62 6.68 -5.76
CA SER A 687 20.57 8.14 -5.99
C SER A 687 21.30 8.60 -7.25
N SER A 688 21.89 7.69 -8.02
CA SER A 688 22.75 8.00 -9.17
C SER A 688 22.24 7.46 -10.50
N PHE A 689 21.45 6.37 -10.48
CA PHE A 689 21.07 5.63 -11.68
C PHE A 689 20.15 6.45 -12.59
N ASN A 690 20.58 6.71 -13.82
CA ASN A 690 19.81 7.45 -14.82
C ASN A 690 20.18 6.98 -16.24
N GLN A 691 20.15 5.67 -16.48
CA GLN A 691 20.51 5.05 -17.77
C GLN A 691 19.28 4.51 -18.49
N PRO A 692 19.28 4.44 -19.84
CA PRO A 692 18.11 4.05 -20.61
C PRO A 692 17.74 2.58 -20.37
N LEU A 693 16.45 2.31 -20.15
CA LEU A 693 15.90 0.96 -19.97
C LEU A 693 14.74 0.63 -20.93
N ASN A 694 14.36 1.59 -21.79
CA ASN A 694 13.17 1.46 -22.66
C ASN A 694 13.26 0.32 -23.70
N SER A 695 14.45 -0.24 -23.93
CA SER A 695 14.70 -1.37 -24.83
C SER A 695 14.47 -2.74 -24.20
N TRP A 696 14.30 -2.80 -22.88
CA TRP A 696 14.10 -4.06 -22.16
C TRP A 696 12.75 -4.69 -22.48
N ASP A 697 12.76 -6.00 -22.73
CA ASP A 697 11.55 -6.82 -22.82
C ASP A 697 11.14 -7.26 -21.41
N VAL A 698 10.17 -6.56 -20.83
CA VAL A 698 9.63 -6.83 -19.49
C VAL A 698 8.36 -7.68 -19.53
N GLY A 699 8.05 -8.31 -20.66
CA GLY A 699 6.79 -9.02 -20.88
C GLY A 699 6.53 -10.15 -19.88
N ASN A 700 7.57 -10.76 -19.30
CA ASN A 700 7.44 -11.83 -18.30
C ASN A 700 7.47 -11.33 -16.84
N VAL A 701 7.69 -10.03 -16.61
CA VAL A 701 7.80 -9.47 -15.26
C VAL A 701 6.42 -9.44 -14.60
N THR A 702 6.33 -10.00 -13.39
CA THR A 702 5.13 -9.99 -12.56
C THR A 702 5.25 -9.05 -11.35
N ASN A 703 6.46 -8.82 -10.83
CA ASN A 703 6.69 -8.01 -9.64
C ASN A 703 7.65 -6.83 -9.89
N MET A 704 7.15 -5.60 -9.78
CA MET A 704 7.92 -4.35 -9.89
C MET A 704 7.92 -3.51 -8.60
N ASN A 705 7.62 -4.13 -7.46
CA ASN A 705 7.50 -3.44 -6.17
C ASN A 705 8.74 -2.64 -5.83
N TRP A 706 8.59 -1.39 -5.43
CA TRP A 706 9.70 -0.54 -4.98
C TRP A 706 10.87 -0.40 -5.97
N MET A 707 10.71 -0.76 -7.25
CA MET A 707 11.83 -0.87 -8.20
C MET A 707 12.68 0.41 -8.28
N PHE A 708 12.06 1.59 -8.23
CA PHE A 708 12.70 2.91 -8.20
C PHE A 708 12.31 3.72 -6.94
N GLY A 709 11.92 3.06 -5.86
CA GLY A 709 11.61 3.73 -4.59
C GLY A 709 12.83 4.50 -4.06
N TYR A 710 12.61 5.72 -3.59
CA TYR A 710 13.64 6.67 -3.14
C TYR A 710 14.71 7.01 -4.20
N ASN A 711 14.47 6.72 -5.48
CA ASN A 711 15.43 7.05 -6.53
C ASN A 711 15.35 8.55 -6.89
N SER A 712 16.46 9.27 -6.71
CA SER A 712 16.50 10.72 -6.90
C SER A 712 17.05 11.19 -8.25
N ALA A 713 17.53 10.29 -9.11
CA ALA A 713 18.19 10.64 -10.38
C ALA A 713 17.49 10.12 -11.64
N PHE A 714 16.76 9.00 -11.54
CA PHE A 714 16.22 8.29 -12.69
C PHE A 714 15.13 9.11 -13.40
N ASN A 715 15.34 9.38 -14.70
CA ASN A 715 14.40 10.11 -15.53
C ASN A 715 14.52 9.68 -17.02
N GLN A 716 14.53 8.36 -17.27
CA GLN A 716 14.61 7.78 -18.61
C GLN A 716 13.28 7.15 -19.05
N ALA A 717 13.05 7.09 -20.35
CA ALA A 717 11.80 6.60 -20.92
C ALA A 717 11.54 5.13 -20.56
N LEU A 718 10.28 4.81 -20.26
CA LEU A 718 9.78 3.47 -19.96
C LEU A 718 8.49 3.15 -20.73
N ASN A 719 8.06 4.02 -21.65
CA ASN A 719 6.75 3.96 -22.28
C ASN A 719 6.55 2.72 -23.16
N ASN A 720 7.63 2.11 -23.67
CA ASN A 720 7.54 0.94 -24.56
C ASN A 720 7.39 -0.39 -23.81
N TRP A 721 7.43 -0.39 -22.49
CA TRP A 721 7.33 -1.61 -21.69
C TRP A 721 5.93 -2.24 -21.79
N ASP A 722 5.91 -3.55 -22.10
CA ASP A 722 4.70 -4.37 -22.03
C ASP A 722 4.49 -4.90 -20.61
N VAL A 723 3.71 -4.16 -19.83
CA VAL A 723 3.50 -4.44 -18.40
C VAL A 723 2.29 -5.32 -18.10
N ARG A 724 1.74 -6.01 -19.10
CA ARG A 724 0.49 -6.77 -18.98
C ARG A 724 0.52 -7.86 -17.91
N ASN A 725 1.68 -8.48 -17.68
CA ASN A 725 1.85 -9.55 -16.71
C ASN A 725 2.21 -9.05 -15.30
N VAL A 726 2.42 -7.74 -15.12
CA VAL A 726 2.77 -7.15 -13.82
C VAL A 726 1.54 -7.18 -12.91
N VAL A 727 1.66 -7.88 -11.79
CA VAL A 727 0.62 -7.97 -10.76
C VAL A 727 0.76 -6.89 -9.69
N THR A 728 1.94 -6.29 -9.54
CA THR A 728 2.15 -5.25 -8.53
C THR A 728 3.24 -4.24 -8.93
N PHE A 729 2.88 -2.96 -8.80
CA PHE A 729 3.71 -1.76 -8.91
C PHE A 729 3.79 -1.04 -7.57
N HIS A 730 3.52 -1.73 -6.46
CA HIS A 730 3.44 -1.12 -5.14
C HIS A 730 4.72 -0.30 -4.87
N ALA A 731 4.54 0.99 -4.58
CA ALA A 731 5.62 1.93 -4.28
C ALA A 731 6.75 2.02 -5.33
N MET A 732 6.50 1.65 -6.59
CA MET A 732 7.53 1.59 -7.64
C MET A 732 8.36 2.89 -7.77
N PHE A 733 7.74 4.06 -7.63
CA PHE A 733 8.36 5.40 -7.67
C PHE A 733 8.10 6.20 -6.38
N TYR A 734 7.95 5.52 -5.25
CA TYR A 734 7.78 6.16 -3.94
C TYR A 734 8.96 7.11 -3.67
N GLU A 735 8.70 8.37 -3.29
CA GLU A 735 9.71 9.42 -3.09
C GLU A 735 10.68 9.63 -4.27
N ALA A 736 10.32 9.20 -5.49
CA ALA A 736 11.17 9.44 -6.66
C ALA A 736 11.14 10.92 -7.05
N THR A 737 12.28 11.62 -6.93
CA THR A 737 12.31 13.09 -7.05
C THR A 737 12.54 13.60 -8.47
N SER A 738 13.05 12.78 -9.40
CA SER A 738 13.43 13.23 -10.76
C SER A 738 12.58 12.63 -11.88
N PHE A 739 11.89 11.52 -11.65
CA PHE A 739 11.20 10.80 -12.71
C PHE A 739 10.00 11.60 -13.26
N ASN A 740 10.02 11.89 -14.55
CA ASN A 740 8.95 12.61 -15.25
C ASN A 740 8.86 12.21 -16.74
N GLN A 741 8.81 10.91 -17.01
CA GLN A 741 8.73 10.35 -18.37
C GLN A 741 7.36 9.74 -18.67
N PRO A 742 6.89 9.75 -19.93
CA PRO A 742 5.56 9.27 -20.28
C PRO A 742 5.38 7.79 -19.96
N LEU A 743 4.22 7.42 -19.42
CA LEU A 743 3.81 6.03 -19.19
C LEU A 743 2.47 5.69 -19.88
N ASN A 744 1.96 6.59 -20.72
CA ASN A 744 0.61 6.52 -21.30
C ASN A 744 0.37 5.33 -22.25
N GLN A 745 1.41 4.59 -22.62
CA GLN A 745 1.35 3.43 -23.50
C GLN A 745 1.27 2.09 -22.76
N TRP A 746 1.39 2.10 -21.44
CA TRP A 746 1.27 0.90 -20.62
C TRP A 746 -0.13 0.28 -20.70
N ASN A 747 -0.17 -1.03 -20.93
CA ASN A 747 -1.41 -1.79 -20.96
C ASN A 747 -1.63 -2.54 -19.64
N LEU A 748 -2.61 -2.08 -18.87
CA LEU A 748 -2.93 -2.60 -17.54
C LEU A 748 -3.98 -3.73 -17.56
N GLN A 749 -4.35 -4.27 -18.73
CA GLN A 749 -5.45 -5.24 -18.86
C GLN A 749 -5.02 -6.72 -18.81
N GLY A 750 -3.74 -7.02 -18.60
CA GLY A 750 -3.16 -8.35 -18.85
C GLY A 750 -3.25 -9.39 -17.73
N GLY A 751 -3.71 -9.04 -16.54
CA GLY A 751 -4.00 -10.03 -15.49
C GLY A 751 -5.15 -10.95 -15.94
N VAL A 752 -4.87 -12.23 -16.17
CA VAL A 752 -5.92 -13.22 -16.49
C VAL A 752 -6.90 -13.26 -15.32
N PHE A 753 -8.16 -12.90 -15.57
CA PHE A 753 -9.27 -13.12 -14.64
C PHE A 753 -9.54 -14.62 -14.55
N ASP A 754 -8.90 -15.31 -13.61
CA ASP A 754 -9.19 -16.70 -13.26
C ASP A 754 -10.36 -16.84 -12.25
N GLY A 755 -10.90 -15.71 -11.77
CA GLY A 755 -11.98 -15.69 -10.78
C GLY A 755 -11.51 -15.81 -9.33
N SER A 756 -10.20 -15.88 -9.07
CA SER A 756 -9.61 -15.68 -7.76
C SER A 756 -9.41 -14.18 -7.48
N TRP A 757 -9.53 -13.74 -6.21
CA TRP A 757 -9.28 -12.34 -5.84
C TRP A 757 -7.78 -11.92 -5.91
N GLY A 758 -6.90 -12.81 -6.38
CA GLY A 758 -5.43 -12.69 -6.33
C GLY A 758 -4.72 -12.18 -7.59
N HIS A 759 -5.44 -11.93 -8.70
CA HIS A 759 -4.82 -11.53 -9.99
C HIS A 759 -5.20 -10.12 -10.46
N ARG A 760 -5.35 -9.17 -9.52
CA ARG A 760 -5.60 -7.76 -9.83
C ARG A 760 -4.36 -6.92 -9.55
N ILE A 761 -4.08 -5.96 -10.43
CA ILE A 761 -2.87 -5.12 -10.36
C ILE A 761 -2.91 -4.27 -9.10
N ASP A 762 -1.87 -4.31 -8.28
CA ASP A 762 -1.69 -3.40 -7.14
C ASP A 762 -0.82 -2.20 -7.54
N MET A 763 -1.31 -0.98 -7.32
CA MET A 763 -0.60 0.29 -7.58
C MET A 763 -0.51 1.17 -6.34
N GLU A 764 -0.69 0.59 -5.15
CA GLU A 764 -0.63 1.32 -3.90
C GLU A 764 0.70 2.09 -3.78
N SER A 765 0.61 3.36 -3.38
CA SER A 765 1.75 4.25 -3.14
C SER A 765 2.74 4.42 -4.30
N MET A 766 2.38 4.05 -5.54
CA MET A 766 3.32 4.01 -6.68
C MET A 766 4.11 5.32 -6.88
N PHE A 767 3.50 6.50 -6.69
CA PHE A 767 4.12 7.83 -6.78
C PHE A 767 3.97 8.65 -5.49
N LYS A 768 3.77 8.00 -4.35
CA LYS A 768 3.64 8.67 -3.06
C LYS A 768 4.90 9.49 -2.78
N TYR A 769 4.74 10.75 -2.37
CA TYR A 769 5.79 11.75 -2.18
C TYR A 769 6.68 12.05 -3.40
N ALA A 770 6.33 11.60 -4.61
CA ALA A 770 7.09 11.92 -5.81
C ALA A 770 7.00 13.43 -6.13
N THR A 771 8.13 14.06 -6.45
CA THR A 771 8.17 15.52 -6.55
C THR A 771 8.15 16.07 -7.99
N SER A 772 8.56 15.29 -8.99
CA SER A 772 8.67 15.76 -10.39
C SER A 772 7.66 15.15 -11.36
N PHE A 773 7.05 14.01 -11.03
CA PHE A 773 6.22 13.28 -11.99
C PHE A 773 4.94 14.05 -12.34
N ASN A 774 4.77 14.37 -13.63
CA ASN A 774 3.58 15.05 -14.14
C ASN A 774 3.32 14.76 -15.63
N GLN A 775 2.95 13.52 -15.93
CA GLN A 775 2.67 13.07 -17.30
C GLN A 775 1.19 12.69 -17.47
N ASN A 776 0.72 12.69 -18.72
CA ASN A 776 -0.64 12.30 -19.06
C ASN A 776 -0.83 10.78 -18.93
N LEU A 777 -1.72 10.33 -18.04
CA LEU A 777 -2.08 8.93 -17.82
C LEU A 777 -3.52 8.61 -18.25
N SER A 778 -4.19 9.51 -18.95
CA SER A 778 -5.63 9.40 -19.29
C SER A 778 -5.96 8.21 -20.21
N ALA A 779 -4.94 7.61 -20.84
CA ALA A 779 -5.07 6.44 -21.70
C ALA A 779 -5.08 5.11 -20.91
N TRP A 780 -4.76 5.13 -19.62
CA TRP A 780 -4.75 3.93 -18.79
C TRP A 780 -6.17 3.40 -18.56
N ASP A 781 -6.32 2.09 -18.76
CA ASP A 781 -7.53 1.35 -18.41
C ASP A 781 -7.35 0.65 -17.07
N VAL A 782 -7.95 1.23 -16.03
CA VAL A 782 -7.70 0.86 -14.63
C VAL A 782 -8.70 -0.14 -14.07
N ARG A 783 -9.58 -0.72 -14.90
CA ARG A 783 -10.68 -1.60 -14.45
C ARG A 783 -10.22 -2.93 -13.80
N SER A 784 -8.98 -3.33 -14.09
CA SER A 784 -8.29 -4.52 -13.58
C SER A 784 -7.45 -4.23 -12.33
N VAL A 785 -7.31 -2.97 -11.93
CA VAL A 785 -6.49 -2.55 -10.79
C VAL A 785 -7.25 -2.81 -9.48
N LYS A 786 -6.58 -3.46 -8.53
CA LYS A 786 -7.07 -3.82 -7.20
C LYS A 786 -7.12 -2.62 -6.26
N SER A 787 -6.00 -1.90 -6.17
CA SER A 787 -5.80 -0.75 -5.29
C SER A 787 -4.95 0.31 -5.99
N MET A 788 -5.31 1.56 -5.75
CA MET A 788 -4.54 2.77 -6.07
C MET A 788 -4.37 3.63 -4.81
N ASP A 789 -4.46 3.01 -3.63
CA ASP A 789 -4.43 3.72 -2.37
C ASP A 789 -3.12 4.48 -2.23
N SER A 790 -3.21 5.75 -1.80
CA SER A 790 -2.05 6.62 -1.64
C SER A 790 -1.15 6.79 -2.87
N MET A 791 -1.58 6.41 -4.07
CA MET A 791 -0.73 6.37 -5.27
C MET A 791 -0.01 7.70 -5.54
N PHE A 792 -0.65 8.84 -5.31
CA PHE A 792 -0.09 10.19 -5.45
C PHE A 792 -0.13 10.98 -4.13
N GLU A 793 -0.20 10.29 -2.99
CA GLU A 793 -0.23 10.95 -1.68
C GLU A 793 1.00 11.86 -1.53
N SER A 794 0.77 13.13 -1.22
CA SER A 794 1.80 14.16 -1.05
C SER A 794 2.70 14.40 -2.28
N ALA A 795 2.31 13.94 -3.46
CA ALA A 795 3.02 14.23 -4.70
C ALA A 795 2.94 15.74 -5.00
N THR A 796 4.07 16.39 -5.29
CA THR A 796 4.09 17.87 -5.34
C THR A 796 3.77 18.43 -6.73
N SER A 797 4.12 17.74 -7.82
CA SER A 797 3.98 18.26 -9.20
C SER A 797 2.85 17.62 -10.01
N PHE A 798 2.24 16.54 -9.54
CA PHE A 798 1.29 15.78 -10.34
C PHE A 798 -0.03 16.54 -10.55
N ASN A 799 -0.37 16.82 -11.81
CA ASN A 799 -1.67 17.32 -12.25
C ASN A 799 -2.18 16.59 -13.52
N ASN A 800 -1.65 15.39 -13.77
CA ASN A 800 -1.88 14.59 -14.97
C ASN A 800 -1.59 15.33 -16.29
N GLY A 801 -0.63 16.26 -16.28
CA GLY A 801 -0.35 17.13 -17.43
C GLY A 801 -1.54 18.03 -17.83
N GLY A 802 -2.48 18.27 -16.93
CA GLY A 802 -3.74 18.99 -17.19
C GLY A 802 -4.82 18.18 -17.93
N HIS A 803 -4.62 16.88 -18.13
CA HIS A 803 -5.58 16.01 -18.82
C HIS A 803 -6.56 15.34 -17.86
N ASP A 804 -7.75 15.03 -18.35
CA ASP A 804 -8.86 14.48 -17.56
C ASP A 804 -8.72 12.97 -17.30
N ILE A 805 -8.80 12.57 -16.03
CA ILE A 805 -8.79 11.16 -15.56
C ILE A 805 -10.09 10.72 -14.88
N ARG A 806 -11.21 11.44 -15.12
CA ARG A 806 -12.55 11.11 -14.57
C ARG A 806 -13.05 9.69 -14.84
N ASN A 807 -12.49 9.02 -15.84
CA ASN A 807 -12.88 7.66 -16.20
C ASN A 807 -12.20 6.58 -15.34
N TRP A 808 -11.29 6.96 -14.44
CA TRP A 808 -10.70 6.04 -13.47
C TRP A 808 -11.75 5.63 -12.44
N ARG A 809 -12.17 4.36 -12.50
CA ARG A 809 -13.16 3.77 -11.59
C ARG A 809 -12.51 2.65 -10.77
N PRO A 810 -11.67 2.97 -9.79
CA PRO A 810 -11.17 1.95 -8.87
C PRO A 810 -12.34 1.34 -8.08
N SER A 811 -12.26 0.06 -7.74
CA SER A 811 -13.27 -0.60 -6.92
C SER A 811 -13.26 -0.03 -5.50
N GLY A 812 -14.28 0.77 -5.16
CA GLY A 812 -14.44 1.41 -3.84
C GLY A 812 -14.18 2.91 -3.87
N CYS A 813 -15.17 3.72 -3.49
CA CYS A 813 -15.10 5.20 -3.53
C CYS A 813 -14.14 5.83 -2.50
N GLN A 814 -13.62 5.06 -1.52
CA GLN A 814 -12.64 5.54 -0.53
C GLN A 814 -11.23 5.75 -1.13
N THR A 815 -10.92 5.04 -2.21
CA THR A 815 -9.55 4.94 -2.74
C THR A 815 -9.09 6.22 -3.43
N MET A 816 -9.97 6.96 -4.13
CA MET A 816 -9.57 8.22 -4.79
C MET A 816 -9.20 9.34 -3.82
N MET A 817 -9.77 9.33 -2.60
CA MET A 817 -9.42 10.31 -1.56
C MET A 817 -7.99 10.08 -1.06
N GLU A 818 -7.71 8.84 -0.68
CA GLU A 818 -6.39 8.43 -0.22
C GLU A 818 -5.36 8.53 -1.34
N MET A 819 -5.74 8.21 -2.59
CA MET A 819 -4.90 8.30 -3.78
C MET A 819 -4.24 9.67 -3.96
N PHE A 820 -4.94 10.78 -3.70
CA PHE A 820 -4.43 12.15 -3.92
C PHE A 820 -4.22 12.96 -2.63
N LYS A 821 -4.27 12.31 -1.47
CA LYS A 821 -4.16 12.95 -0.17
C LYS A 821 -2.91 13.84 -0.09
N ASN A 822 -3.04 15.11 0.29
CA ASN A 822 -1.94 16.10 0.35
C ASN A 822 -1.19 16.38 -0.99
N ALA A 823 -1.68 15.94 -2.15
CA ALA A 823 -1.05 16.30 -3.43
C ALA A 823 -1.13 17.81 -3.69
N HIS A 824 -0.04 18.46 -4.12
CA HIS A 824 0.05 19.92 -4.13
C HIS A 824 -0.39 20.58 -5.44
N SER A 825 -0.21 19.92 -6.58
CA SER A 825 -0.46 20.51 -7.91
C SER A 825 -1.74 20.01 -8.60
N PHE A 826 -2.47 19.06 -8.00
CA PHE A 826 -3.68 18.51 -8.61
C PHE A 826 -4.83 19.53 -8.53
N ASN A 827 -5.07 20.25 -9.63
CA ASN A 827 -5.95 21.42 -9.69
C ASN A 827 -7.24 21.19 -10.52
N GLN A 828 -7.65 19.94 -10.71
CA GLN A 828 -8.90 19.62 -11.40
C GLN A 828 -10.10 19.85 -10.47
N SER A 829 -11.14 20.51 -10.97
CA SER A 829 -12.35 20.81 -10.19
C SER A 829 -13.04 19.52 -9.75
N VAL A 830 -13.09 19.26 -8.44
CA VAL A 830 -13.78 18.12 -7.83
C VAL A 830 -15.31 18.29 -7.89
N ASP A 831 -15.80 19.53 -8.06
CA ASP A 831 -17.24 19.83 -8.17
C ASP A 831 -17.91 19.14 -9.37
N GLU A 832 -17.16 18.81 -10.42
CA GLU A 832 -17.65 18.07 -11.59
C GLU A 832 -17.63 16.54 -11.43
N TRP A 833 -17.10 16.02 -10.32
CA TRP A 833 -16.98 14.59 -10.00
C TRP A 833 -18.09 14.12 -9.04
N ALA A 834 -18.82 15.06 -8.43
CA ALA A 834 -19.94 14.84 -7.52
C ALA A 834 -21.06 13.90 -8.04
N PRO A 835 -21.42 13.87 -9.34
CA PRO A 835 -22.47 12.96 -9.84
C PRO A 835 -22.09 11.47 -9.86
N TYR A 836 -20.82 11.13 -9.59
CA TYR A 836 -20.30 9.76 -9.69
C TYR A 836 -19.72 9.24 -8.36
N LEU A 837 -19.91 9.97 -7.26
CA LEU A 837 -19.52 9.59 -5.91
C LEU A 837 -20.80 9.23 -5.13
N ASP A 838 -20.94 7.96 -4.72
CA ASP A 838 -22.12 7.47 -4.00
C ASP A 838 -22.24 8.02 -2.55
N ASN A 839 -21.32 8.88 -2.09
CA ASN A 839 -21.34 9.53 -0.79
C ASN A 839 -20.77 10.96 -0.88
N VAL A 840 -21.61 11.96 -0.62
CA VAL A 840 -21.28 13.40 -0.72
C VAL A 840 -20.52 13.92 0.53
N GLU A 841 -20.61 13.24 1.67
CA GLU A 841 -19.98 13.70 2.94
C GLU A 841 -18.46 13.53 2.99
N THR A 842 -17.89 12.46 2.42
CA THR A 842 -16.42 12.31 2.37
C THR A 842 -15.77 13.30 1.41
N ALA A 843 -16.54 13.88 0.48
CA ALA A 843 -16.05 14.92 -0.42
C ALA A 843 -15.88 16.28 0.26
N GLN A 844 -16.53 16.57 1.39
CA GLN A 844 -16.36 17.83 2.13
C GLN A 844 -15.22 17.78 3.16
N ASP A 845 -14.99 16.63 3.79
CA ASP A 845 -13.81 16.41 4.65
C ASP A 845 -12.51 16.28 3.83
N ALA A 846 -12.60 15.88 2.56
CA ALA A 846 -11.53 15.90 1.55
C ALA A 846 -10.83 17.24 1.39
N PHE A 847 -11.57 18.33 1.53
CA PHE A 847 -11.08 19.68 1.20
C PHE A 847 -10.24 20.30 2.31
N HIS A 848 -10.16 19.67 3.49
CA HIS A 848 -9.38 20.19 4.60
C HIS A 848 -7.87 19.94 4.50
N TYR A 849 -7.39 19.17 3.51
CA TYR A 849 -5.97 18.80 3.39
C TYR A 849 -5.31 19.08 2.04
N THR A 850 -5.74 20.13 1.32
CA THR A 850 -4.97 20.64 0.17
C THR A 850 -4.76 22.15 0.23
N ASN A 851 -3.55 22.57 -0.11
CA ASN A 851 -2.92 23.88 0.08
C ASN A 851 -3.59 25.09 -0.63
N LEU A 852 -4.88 25.03 -0.99
CA LEU A 852 -5.62 26.16 -1.58
C LEU A 852 -5.76 27.37 -0.64
N ILE A 853 -5.53 27.20 0.66
CA ILE A 853 -5.61 28.29 1.65
C ILE A 853 -4.31 29.11 1.70
N LYS A 854 -3.12 28.56 1.39
CA LYS A 854 -1.85 29.29 1.54
C LYS A 854 -1.62 30.36 0.47
N GLU A 855 -1.74 30.01 -0.82
CA GLU A 855 -1.59 30.97 -1.91
C GLU A 855 -2.69 32.02 -1.91
N ARG A 856 -3.94 31.61 -1.63
CA ARG A 856 -5.08 32.54 -1.61
C ARG A 856 -5.09 33.47 -0.40
N ARG A 857 -4.54 33.04 0.74
CA ARG A 857 -4.32 33.89 1.92
C ARG A 857 -3.21 34.90 1.67
N ASP A 858 -2.10 34.50 1.06
CA ASP A 858 -0.96 35.38 0.84
C ASP A 858 -1.25 36.41 -0.28
N ASP A 859 -2.03 36.06 -1.30
CA ASP A 859 -2.54 37.00 -2.32
C ASP A 859 -3.56 38.00 -1.76
N ILE A 860 -4.47 37.56 -0.87
CA ILE A 860 -5.43 38.45 -0.20
C ILE A 860 -4.72 39.36 0.81
N LEU A 861 -3.71 38.84 1.51
CA LEU A 861 -2.91 39.60 2.48
C LEU A 861 -2.04 40.66 1.77
N ASN A 862 -1.42 40.31 0.64
CA ASN A 862 -0.64 41.26 -0.16
C ASN A 862 -1.53 42.34 -0.80
N ALA A 863 -2.72 41.98 -1.29
CA ALA A 863 -3.66 42.95 -1.87
C ALA A 863 -4.33 43.86 -0.81
N TRP A 864 -4.44 43.41 0.45
CA TRP A 864 -4.90 44.25 1.57
C TRP A 864 -3.79 45.20 2.08
N LEU A 865 -2.52 44.78 2.05
CA LEU A 865 -1.39 45.60 2.47
C LEU A 865 -1.06 46.74 1.49
N GLU A 866 -1.44 46.63 0.21
CA GLU A 866 -1.18 47.67 -0.81
C GLU A 866 -2.23 48.80 -0.86
N ASP A 867 -3.52 48.53 -0.59
CA ASP A 867 -4.58 49.56 -0.51
C ASP A 867 -5.76 49.11 0.39
N PRO A 868 -5.64 49.26 1.73
CA PRO A 868 -6.62 48.76 2.68
C PRO A 868 -7.99 49.48 2.62
N ASP A 869 -8.05 50.69 2.07
CA ASP A 869 -9.26 51.51 2.05
C ASP A 869 -10.15 51.27 0.82
N ASN A 870 -9.63 50.62 -0.24
CA ASN A 870 -10.38 50.30 -1.47
C ASN A 870 -10.48 48.80 -1.80
N PHE A 871 -10.01 47.90 -0.92
CA PHE A 871 -10.08 46.46 -1.16
C PHE A 871 -11.54 45.98 -1.23
N LYS A 872 -12.04 45.77 -2.46
CA LYS A 872 -13.36 45.16 -2.74
C LYS A 872 -13.17 43.90 -3.56
N ILE A 873 -13.47 42.76 -2.95
CA ILE A 873 -13.55 41.47 -3.64
C ILE A 873 -14.69 41.56 -4.67
N LYS A 874 -14.37 41.55 -5.97
CA LYS A 874 -15.36 41.34 -7.04
C LYS A 874 -15.74 39.87 -7.06
N ASN A 875 -16.82 39.52 -6.36
CA ASN A 875 -17.48 38.23 -6.54
C ASN A 875 -18.21 38.23 -7.89
N ASN A 876 -17.62 37.60 -8.90
CA ASN A 876 -18.42 36.93 -9.94
C ASN A 876 -18.80 35.56 -9.39
N TRP A 877 -19.80 35.53 -8.52
CA TRP A 877 -20.47 34.30 -8.11
C TRP A 877 -21.90 34.36 -8.63
N ASN A 878 -22.22 33.39 -9.48
CA ASN A 878 -23.55 33.17 -10.01
C ASN A 878 -24.49 32.82 -8.84
N SER A 879 -25.69 33.35 -8.91
CA SER A 879 -26.69 33.33 -7.85
C SER A 879 -27.23 31.93 -7.55
N SER A 880 -26.76 31.30 -6.47
CA SER A 880 -27.53 30.37 -5.65
C SER A 880 -26.80 30.17 -4.32
N TYR A 881 -27.51 30.34 -3.20
CA TYR A 881 -27.08 30.18 -1.80
C TYR A 881 -26.39 31.39 -1.11
N LYS A 882 -27.27 32.24 -0.56
CA LYS A 882 -27.12 33.01 0.69
C LYS A 882 -27.96 32.25 1.73
N GLU A 883 -27.68 32.16 3.03
CA GLU A 883 -26.83 32.87 3.99
C GLU A 883 -26.80 31.99 5.26
N ASN A 884 -25.65 31.80 5.93
CA ASN A 884 -25.58 32.13 7.36
C ASN A 884 -24.14 32.19 7.89
N LYS A 885 -23.83 33.37 8.43
CA LYS A 885 -22.72 33.64 9.34
C LYS A 885 -23.13 33.18 10.72
N ASN A 886 -22.21 32.61 11.51
CA ASN A 886 -21.97 33.06 12.89
C ASN A 886 -20.68 32.43 13.45
N CYS A 887 -19.84 33.31 13.98
CA CYS A 887 -18.55 33.03 14.61
C CYS A 887 -18.70 32.24 15.92
N TRP A 888 -17.74 31.34 16.22
CA TRP A 888 -17.54 30.76 17.55
C TRP A 888 -16.15 31.12 18.12
N PRO A 889 -16.01 31.21 19.46
CA PRO A 889 -14.96 31.95 20.13
C PRO A 889 -13.68 31.13 20.34
N TRP A 890 -12.54 31.82 20.22
CA TRP A 890 -11.24 31.37 20.69
C TRP A 890 -11.20 31.41 22.22
N ASN A 891 -11.04 30.26 22.87
CA ASN A 891 -10.46 30.12 24.20
C ASN A 891 -10.03 28.67 24.38
N GLU A 892 -8.76 28.38 24.05
CA GLU A 892 -7.92 27.33 24.66
C GLU A 892 -6.55 27.35 23.97
N CYS A 893 -5.71 28.31 24.38
CA CYS A 893 -4.27 28.26 24.12
C CYS A 893 -3.60 27.55 25.30
N GLU A 894 -3.37 26.24 25.20
CA GLU A 894 -2.24 25.63 25.89
C GLU A 894 -1.01 25.67 24.98
N SER A 895 0.11 26.02 25.60
CA SER A 895 1.36 26.46 24.99
C SER A 895 2.04 25.38 24.14
N PHE A 896 2.11 25.57 22.82
CA PHE A 896 3.12 24.91 21.98
C PHE A 896 4.35 25.82 21.83
N LYS A 897 5.46 25.45 22.49
CA LYS A 897 6.76 26.08 22.30
C LYS A 897 7.34 25.66 20.96
N LEU A 898 7.45 26.61 20.03
CA LEU A 898 8.33 26.52 18.86
C LEU A 898 9.78 26.76 19.30
N SER A 899 10.53 25.69 19.48
CA SER A 899 11.99 25.72 19.45
C SER A 899 12.49 24.54 18.63
N ASN A 900 12.60 24.74 17.32
CA ASN A 900 13.78 24.41 16.51
C ASN A 900 13.44 24.60 15.02
N TYR A 901 14.44 25.02 14.26
CA TYR A 901 14.44 25.44 12.85
C TYR A 901 14.18 26.94 12.63
N GLY A 902 15.28 27.68 12.77
CA GLY A 902 15.46 29.00 12.18
C GLY A 902 16.03 28.88 10.76
N LEU A 903 15.59 29.82 9.93
CA LEU A 903 15.87 30.06 8.50
C LEU A 903 15.20 29.10 7.52
#